data_AF-A0A1A3HZ35-F1
#
_entry.id   AF-A0A1A3HZ35-F1
#
_cell.length_a   1.000
_cell.length_b   1.000
_cell.length_c   1.000
_cell.angle_alpha   90.00
_cell.angle_beta   90.00
_cell.angle_gamma   90.00
#
_symmetry.space_group_name_H-M   'P 1'
#
loop_
_entity.id
_entity.type
_entity.pdbx_description
1 polymer ?
#
loop_
_entity_poly.entity_id
_entity_poly.type
_entity_poly.pdbx_seq_one_letter_code
_entity_poly.pdbx_strand_id
1 'polypeptide(L)'
;MARGFSGAMLKGFGARDHMATVTETVMIAPHFIRIRMESPTLFEDTEAEPAAWLRFWFPDPKGSKTEFQRGYTLSEADPASGRFAVDVVLHEPAGPASTWARTVQPGATIAVTSLMGSTRFDPPDEQPAGYLLIGDSASIPGMNGIIGTVPKDVPIEMYLEQHDDNDILIPIAEHPRLRVHWVSRRDDKSLADAIETRDWSNWYAWATPEANTLKHVRKRLRDAFGFPKSEVHAQAYWSAGKEMGTRRGEEPDTADHNADEQPETPAAQTETAPPVPAARGSWRAQGAGELLAPLRSALIVSGVLQAIITLVQLAPFVLLVELARLLISGADESRLWNLGIAAVSLLGLGTLLGAALTLWLHIVDARFASELRSRLLGKLSRLPLGWFTARGSGSIKQLVQDDTLALHYLVTHAIPDAVNAAVAPVAVLLYLFVVDWRVALVLFGPVLVYLMTSSALMVQSGPRIAQSQRWAEKMSTEAGAYLEGQPVIRVFGGAAASTFRRRLDEYIGFLVAWQRPLAGKKTMMDLATRPSTFLWLIVTAGTLLVVTHRMDPVDLLPFLLLGTTFGTRLLGIGYGIAGIRGGTLAARRLQNALAEPELAVEDRPREPSDAATVVFDRVSFAYRPGVPVIRDVSLQLRAGTVTALVGPSGSGKSTLAALLARFHDIQQGSIRVGGQDIRTLTADELYTRVGFVLQETQLVHGTVAENIALAVPDATLAQIQDAAREAQIHDRILRLPNGYDTVLGASAALSGGEKQRLTIARAILADTPVLILDEATAYADPESEYLVQQALNRLTRDRTVLVIAHRLHTITGADQIIVLDHGRIAERGTHDELLAADGRYRRLWETGRPVSASIAGQGASR
;
A
#
# COMPACT_ATOMS: atom_id res chain seq x y z
N MET A 1 -1.70 -37.68 -5.46
CA MET A 1 -1.16 -37.39 -4.11
C MET A 1 -0.04 -38.32 -3.64
N ALA A 2 1.14 -37.75 -3.35
CA ALA A 2 2.25 -38.48 -2.70
C ALA A 2 1.79 -39.20 -1.41
N ARG A 3 2.31 -40.41 -1.14
CA ARG A 3 2.07 -41.15 0.11
C ARG A 3 3.03 -40.63 1.20
N GLY A 4 2.57 -40.60 2.47
CA GLY A 4 3.35 -40.15 3.63
C GLY A 4 2.74 -38.95 4.37
N PHE A 5 3.41 -38.48 5.42
CA PHE A 5 2.96 -37.40 6.33
C PHE A 5 2.59 -36.10 5.58
N SER A 6 3.36 -35.75 4.53
CA SER A 6 3.08 -34.58 3.68
C SER A 6 1.78 -34.71 2.89
N GLY A 7 1.47 -35.89 2.35
CA GLY A 7 0.22 -36.16 1.64
C GLY A 7 -1.00 -36.23 2.56
N ALA A 8 -0.83 -36.73 3.79
CA ALA A 8 -1.87 -36.73 4.82
C ALA A 8 -2.16 -35.31 5.33
N MET A 9 -1.13 -34.48 5.53
CA MET A 9 -1.29 -33.06 5.85
C MET A 9 -2.02 -32.30 4.73
N LEU A 10 -1.63 -32.46 3.47
CA LEU A 10 -2.27 -31.78 2.34
C LEU A 10 -3.76 -32.16 2.20
N LYS A 11 -4.14 -33.42 2.44
CA LYS A 11 -5.54 -33.85 2.55
C LYS A 11 -6.26 -33.22 3.74
N GLY A 12 -5.60 -33.15 4.90
CA GLY A 12 -6.13 -32.50 6.10
C GLY A 12 -6.35 -30.99 5.95
N PHE A 13 -5.59 -30.34 5.06
CA PHE A 13 -5.72 -28.93 4.69
C PHE A 13 -6.70 -28.66 3.53
N GLY A 14 -7.35 -29.69 2.97
CA GLY A 14 -8.39 -29.52 1.96
C GLY A 14 -7.93 -29.55 0.49
N ALA A 15 -6.67 -29.92 0.20
CA ALA A 15 -6.24 -30.08 -1.19
C ALA A 15 -6.91 -31.32 -1.82
N ARG A 16 -7.74 -31.11 -2.84
CA ARG A 16 -8.36 -32.17 -3.66
C ARG A 16 -7.74 -32.25 -5.05
N ASP A 17 -7.69 -33.47 -5.58
CA ASP A 17 -7.34 -33.71 -6.97
C ASP A 17 -8.62 -33.50 -7.81
N HIS A 18 -8.54 -32.62 -8.80
CA HIS A 18 -9.56 -32.37 -9.81
C HIS A 18 -9.17 -33.09 -11.08
N MET A 19 -10.16 -33.63 -11.80
CA MET A 19 -9.93 -34.12 -13.16
C MET A 19 -10.13 -32.97 -14.14
N ALA A 20 -9.13 -32.77 -15.00
CA ALA A 20 -9.20 -31.85 -16.12
C ALA A 20 -9.21 -32.63 -17.42
N THR A 21 -10.15 -32.29 -18.31
CA THR A 21 -10.27 -32.91 -19.64
C THR A 21 -9.72 -31.95 -20.68
N VAL A 22 -8.77 -32.40 -21.51
CA VAL A 22 -8.20 -31.63 -22.60
C VAL A 22 -9.26 -31.40 -23.66
N THR A 23 -9.49 -30.14 -24.02
CA THR A 23 -10.44 -29.74 -25.06
C THR A 23 -9.72 -29.42 -26.36
N GLU A 24 -8.53 -28.82 -26.29
CA GLU A 24 -7.77 -28.37 -27.46
C GLU A 24 -6.28 -28.26 -27.14
N THR A 25 -5.43 -28.49 -28.14
CA THR A 25 -3.98 -28.23 -28.10
C THR A 25 -3.59 -27.29 -29.24
N VAL A 26 -2.94 -26.17 -28.92
CA VAL A 26 -2.54 -25.14 -29.89
C VAL A 26 -1.03 -24.95 -29.83
N MET A 27 -0.35 -25.14 -30.97
CA MET A 27 1.07 -24.82 -31.10
C MET A 27 1.24 -23.30 -31.24
N ILE A 28 1.89 -22.68 -30.26
CA ILE A 28 2.14 -21.23 -30.23
C ILE A 28 3.52 -20.91 -30.85
N ALA A 29 4.53 -21.72 -30.52
CA ALA A 29 5.85 -21.72 -31.13
C ALA A 29 6.36 -23.16 -31.28
N PRO A 30 7.41 -23.45 -32.09
CA PRO A 30 7.90 -24.81 -32.35
C PRO A 30 8.13 -25.68 -31.09
N HIS A 31 8.55 -25.06 -29.99
CA HIS A 31 8.80 -25.71 -28.70
C HIS A 31 7.89 -25.17 -27.57
N PHE A 32 6.75 -24.55 -27.90
CA PHE A 32 5.81 -23.98 -26.94
C PHE A 32 4.35 -24.30 -27.31
N ILE A 33 3.68 -25.08 -26.46
CA ILE A 33 2.32 -25.57 -26.72
C ILE A 33 1.34 -25.09 -25.64
N ARG A 34 0.18 -24.59 -26.06
CA ARG A 34 -0.95 -24.27 -25.18
C ARG A 34 -1.91 -25.45 -25.14
N ILE A 35 -2.30 -25.87 -23.93
CA ILE A 35 -3.26 -26.95 -23.71
C ILE A 35 -4.48 -26.36 -23.01
N ARG A 36 -5.62 -26.34 -23.70
CA ARG A 36 -6.91 -25.93 -23.13
C ARG A 36 -7.60 -27.13 -22.51
N MET A 37 -8.18 -26.91 -21.33
CA MET A 37 -8.82 -27.91 -20.52
C MET A 37 -10.10 -27.39 -19.89
N GLU A 38 -10.97 -28.31 -19.48
CA GLU A 38 -12.17 -28.02 -18.72
C GLU A 38 -12.21 -28.87 -17.44
N SER A 39 -12.55 -28.25 -16.31
CA SER A 39 -12.79 -28.94 -15.05
C SER A 39 -13.97 -28.30 -14.32
N PRO A 40 -15.09 -29.02 -14.10
CA PRO A 40 -16.27 -28.45 -13.45
C PRO A 40 -16.06 -28.01 -12.00
N THR A 41 -15.02 -28.53 -11.33
CA THR A 41 -14.82 -28.37 -9.88
C THR A 41 -13.59 -27.57 -9.51
N LEU A 42 -12.68 -27.28 -10.46
CA LEU A 42 -11.37 -26.68 -10.17
C LEU A 42 -11.48 -25.28 -9.53
N PHE A 43 -12.40 -24.45 -10.03
CA PHE A 43 -12.58 -23.06 -9.58
C PHE A 43 -13.53 -22.92 -8.37
N GLU A 44 -14.05 -24.02 -7.83
CA GLU A 44 -14.68 -24.01 -6.51
C GLU A 44 -13.64 -23.80 -5.40
N ASP A 45 -12.39 -24.23 -5.63
CA ASP A 45 -11.28 -24.19 -4.68
C ASP A 45 -10.14 -23.24 -5.07
N THR A 46 -10.18 -22.70 -6.30
CA THR A 46 -9.09 -21.90 -6.89
C THR A 46 -9.65 -20.63 -7.50
N GLU A 47 -8.99 -19.50 -7.28
CA GLU A 47 -9.29 -18.25 -8.00
C GLU A 47 -8.29 -18.08 -9.17
N ALA A 48 -8.79 -17.61 -10.31
CA ALA A 48 -8.00 -17.31 -11.49
C ALA A 48 -7.28 -15.95 -11.36
N GLU A 49 -6.25 -15.91 -10.51
CA GLU A 49 -5.45 -14.70 -10.29
C GLU A 49 -4.19 -14.64 -11.18
N PRO A 50 -3.60 -13.45 -11.41
CA PRO A 50 -2.36 -13.29 -12.15
C PRO A 50 -1.22 -14.15 -11.59
N ALA A 51 -0.50 -14.83 -12.48
CA ALA A 51 0.57 -15.78 -12.15
C ALA A 51 0.14 -16.98 -11.27
N ALA A 52 -1.17 -17.22 -11.08
CA ALA A 52 -1.66 -18.42 -10.43
C ALA A 52 -1.25 -19.67 -11.22
N TRP A 53 -0.79 -20.71 -10.52
CA TRP A 53 -0.33 -21.94 -11.13
C TRP A 53 -0.97 -23.17 -10.49
N LEU A 54 -1.10 -24.21 -11.29
CA LEU A 54 -1.71 -25.49 -10.93
C LEU A 54 -0.68 -26.59 -10.97
N ARG A 55 -0.89 -27.63 -10.17
CA ARG A 55 -0.02 -28.80 -10.15
C ARG A 55 -0.66 -29.94 -10.92
N PHE A 56 0.09 -30.53 -11.83
CA PHE A 56 -0.33 -31.61 -12.70
C PHE A 56 0.46 -32.87 -12.38
N TRP A 57 -0.18 -34.01 -12.54
CA TRP A 57 0.42 -35.33 -12.40
C TRP A 57 0.52 -35.99 -13.77
N PHE A 58 1.73 -35.99 -14.34
CA PHE A 58 2.01 -36.53 -15.67
C PHE A 58 2.39 -38.01 -15.58
N PRO A 59 1.88 -38.88 -16.47
CA PRO A 59 2.26 -40.28 -16.48
C PRO A 59 3.72 -40.47 -16.91
N ASP A 60 4.34 -41.59 -16.50
CA ASP A 60 5.67 -41.98 -16.98
C ASP A 60 5.64 -42.28 -18.49
N PRO A 61 6.47 -41.62 -19.32
CA PRO A 61 6.63 -41.95 -20.73
C PRO A 61 6.95 -43.42 -21.01
N LYS A 62 7.59 -44.11 -20.05
CA LYS A 62 7.97 -45.53 -20.16
C LYS A 62 6.84 -46.50 -19.81
N GLY A 63 5.63 -46.01 -19.52
CA GLY A 63 4.45 -46.83 -19.25
C GLY A 63 4.37 -47.40 -17.83
N SER A 64 5.19 -46.89 -16.90
CA SER A 64 5.07 -47.22 -15.46
C SER A 64 3.76 -46.67 -14.88
N LYS A 65 3.28 -47.27 -13.78
CA LYS A 65 2.21 -46.70 -12.94
C LYS A 65 2.66 -45.43 -12.17
N THR A 66 3.89 -44.97 -12.39
CA THR A 66 4.47 -43.82 -11.70
C THR A 66 4.02 -42.52 -12.35
N GLU A 67 3.49 -41.61 -11.56
CA GLU A 67 3.17 -40.24 -11.99
C GLU A 67 4.23 -39.25 -11.49
N PHE A 68 4.53 -38.26 -12.34
CA PHE A 68 5.49 -37.20 -12.11
C PHE A 68 4.76 -35.86 -11.94
N GLN A 69 5.05 -35.18 -10.84
CA GLN A 69 4.45 -33.90 -10.52
C GLN A 69 5.16 -32.75 -11.27
N ARG A 70 4.42 -31.80 -11.85
CA ARG A 70 4.93 -30.50 -12.32
C ARG A 70 3.91 -29.37 -12.10
N GLY A 71 4.38 -28.14 -11.94
CA GLY A 71 3.54 -26.95 -11.84
C GLY A 71 3.49 -26.19 -13.16
N TYR A 72 2.33 -25.68 -13.55
CA TYR A 72 2.17 -24.80 -14.72
C TYR A 72 1.28 -23.62 -14.39
N THR A 73 1.70 -22.43 -14.83
CA THR A 73 0.94 -21.19 -14.69
C THR A 73 -0.26 -21.19 -15.63
N LEU A 74 -1.40 -20.69 -15.14
CA LEU A 74 -2.59 -20.48 -15.93
C LEU A 74 -2.35 -19.37 -16.97
N SER A 75 -2.58 -19.68 -18.24
CA SER A 75 -2.47 -18.71 -19.35
C SER A 75 -3.84 -18.14 -19.76
N GLU A 76 -4.90 -18.93 -19.60
CA GLU A 76 -6.30 -18.52 -19.80
C GLU A 76 -7.15 -19.13 -18.67
N ALA A 77 -8.20 -18.42 -18.23
CA ALA A 77 -9.14 -18.94 -17.24
C ALA A 77 -10.51 -18.28 -17.38
N ASP A 78 -11.55 -19.10 -17.39
CA ASP A 78 -12.95 -18.71 -17.28
C ASP A 78 -13.59 -19.49 -16.11
N PRO A 79 -13.58 -18.92 -14.90
CA PRO A 79 -14.12 -19.57 -13.71
C PRO A 79 -15.60 -19.94 -13.83
N ALA A 80 -16.39 -19.23 -14.63
CA ALA A 80 -17.83 -19.47 -14.75
C ALA A 80 -18.14 -20.75 -15.55
N SER A 81 -17.32 -21.07 -16.54
CA SER A 81 -17.47 -22.30 -17.36
C SER A 81 -16.58 -23.45 -16.92
N GLY A 82 -15.64 -23.22 -16.00
CA GLY A 82 -14.67 -24.24 -15.60
C GLY A 82 -13.51 -24.43 -16.58
N ARG A 83 -13.39 -23.56 -17.60
CA ARG A 83 -12.39 -23.67 -18.66
C ARG A 83 -11.11 -22.92 -18.31
N PHE A 84 -9.97 -23.49 -18.70
CA PHE A 84 -8.67 -22.89 -18.46
C PHE A 84 -7.61 -23.41 -19.44
N ALA A 85 -6.48 -22.73 -19.52
CA ALA A 85 -5.34 -23.15 -20.33
C ALA A 85 -4.03 -23.06 -19.56
N VAL A 86 -3.08 -23.90 -19.93
CA VAL A 86 -1.69 -23.80 -19.49
C VAL A 86 -0.77 -23.89 -20.70
N ASP A 87 0.37 -23.21 -20.61
CA ASP A 87 1.37 -23.23 -21.66
C ASP A 87 2.60 -24.02 -21.21
N VAL A 88 3.07 -24.92 -22.06
CA VAL A 88 4.13 -25.89 -21.76
C VAL A 88 5.31 -25.66 -22.71
N VAL A 89 6.48 -25.42 -22.12
CA VAL A 89 7.76 -25.43 -22.85
C VAL A 89 8.20 -26.88 -23.09
N LEU A 90 8.53 -27.20 -24.33
CA LEU A 90 8.97 -28.51 -24.76
C LEU A 90 10.50 -28.61 -24.68
N HIS A 91 11.02 -28.93 -23.50
CA HIS A 91 12.46 -29.06 -23.27
C HIS A 91 13.07 -30.30 -23.96
N GLU A 92 14.36 -30.22 -24.28
CA GLU A 92 15.19 -31.35 -24.70
C GLU A 92 16.39 -31.55 -23.75
N PRO A 93 16.63 -32.78 -23.25
CA PRO A 93 15.86 -34.00 -23.48
C PRO A 93 14.45 -33.94 -22.84
N ALA A 94 13.47 -34.54 -23.53
CA ALA A 94 12.06 -34.45 -23.14
C ALA A 94 11.76 -35.21 -21.84
N GLY A 95 11.33 -34.50 -20.81
CA GLY A 95 10.80 -35.08 -19.57
C GLY A 95 9.33 -35.52 -19.70
N PRO A 96 8.75 -36.16 -18.66
CA PRO A 96 7.38 -36.67 -18.66
C PRO A 96 6.31 -35.69 -19.14
N ALA A 97 6.38 -34.43 -18.71
CA ALA A 97 5.41 -33.41 -19.09
C ALA A 97 5.57 -32.96 -20.56
N SER A 98 6.81 -32.77 -21.04
CA SER A 98 7.07 -32.42 -22.44
C SER A 98 6.70 -33.56 -23.38
N THR A 99 6.95 -34.82 -22.99
CA THR A 99 6.53 -36.00 -23.76
C THR A 99 5.02 -36.11 -23.82
N TRP A 100 4.32 -35.98 -22.69
CA TRP A 100 2.86 -36.01 -22.65
C TRP A 100 2.26 -34.88 -23.50
N ALA A 101 2.75 -33.65 -23.34
CA ALA A 101 2.26 -32.48 -24.07
C ALA A 101 2.43 -32.60 -25.59
N ARG A 102 3.49 -33.27 -26.08
CA ARG A 102 3.70 -33.54 -27.52
C ARG A 102 2.68 -34.52 -28.13
N THR A 103 2.10 -35.39 -27.31
CA THR A 103 1.28 -36.52 -27.79
C THR A 103 -0.20 -36.44 -27.40
N VAL A 104 -0.56 -35.51 -26.52
CA VAL A 104 -1.91 -35.44 -25.97
C VAL A 104 -2.94 -35.02 -27.02
N GLN A 105 -4.11 -35.64 -26.99
CA GLN A 105 -5.24 -35.35 -27.89
C GLN A 105 -6.46 -34.89 -27.09
N PRO A 106 -7.40 -34.13 -27.70
CA PRO A 106 -8.68 -33.80 -27.09
C PRO A 106 -9.41 -35.03 -26.53
N GLY A 107 -9.98 -34.90 -25.33
CA GLY A 107 -10.62 -35.98 -24.59
C GLY A 107 -9.70 -36.71 -23.60
N ALA A 108 -8.38 -36.50 -23.66
CA ALA A 108 -7.47 -36.99 -22.63
C ALA A 108 -7.75 -36.32 -21.27
N THR A 109 -7.56 -37.05 -20.18
CA THR A 109 -7.76 -36.52 -18.83
C THR A 109 -6.45 -36.53 -18.04
N ILE A 110 -6.27 -35.54 -17.18
CA ILE A 110 -5.12 -35.42 -16.28
C ILE A 110 -5.58 -34.99 -14.90
N ALA A 111 -4.92 -35.51 -13.87
CA ALA A 111 -5.16 -35.10 -12.49
C ALA A 111 -4.47 -33.76 -12.22
N VAL A 112 -5.24 -32.80 -11.74
CA VAL A 112 -4.82 -31.43 -11.42
C VAL A 112 -5.11 -31.15 -9.96
N THR A 113 -4.11 -30.77 -9.20
CA THR A 113 -4.26 -30.35 -7.80
C THR A 113 -4.11 -28.84 -7.72
N SER A 114 -5.11 -28.17 -7.13
CA SER A 114 -4.92 -26.79 -6.70
C SER A 114 -4.08 -26.77 -5.42
N LEU A 115 -3.02 -25.96 -5.41
CA LEU A 115 -2.25 -25.74 -4.18
C LEU A 115 -2.79 -24.54 -3.44
N MET A 116 -3.26 -24.79 -2.21
CA MET A 116 -3.30 -23.76 -1.20
C MET A 116 -1.85 -23.37 -0.85
N GLY A 117 -1.36 -22.30 -1.50
CA GLY A 117 0.04 -21.86 -1.40
C GLY A 117 0.75 -21.64 -2.73
N SER A 118 0.07 -21.71 -3.88
CA SER A 118 0.62 -21.12 -5.10
C SER A 118 0.84 -19.63 -4.88
N THR A 119 2.09 -19.19 -5.02
CA THR A 119 2.49 -17.79 -4.92
C THR A 119 1.89 -17.02 -6.08
N ARG A 120 0.68 -16.49 -5.86
CA ARG A 120 0.02 -15.53 -6.75
C ARG A 120 0.82 -14.22 -6.79
N PHE A 121 0.64 -13.44 -7.84
CA PHE A 121 1.09 -12.05 -7.81
C PHE A 121 0.11 -11.24 -6.95
N ASP A 122 0.53 -10.86 -5.75
CA ASP A 122 -0.16 -9.87 -4.92
C ASP A 122 0.51 -8.51 -5.19
N PRO A 123 -0.19 -7.54 -5.78
CA PRO A 123 0.38 -6.22 -6.02
C PRO A 123 0.80 -5.60 -4.68
N PRO A 124 1.95 -4.91 -4.61
CA PRO A 124 2.38 -4.25 -3.39
C PRO A 124 1.34 -3.23 -2.89
N ASP A 125 1.20 -3.09 -1.56
CA ASP A 125 0.24 -2.17 -0.92
C ASP A 125 0.42 -0.70 -1.39
N GLU A 126 1.67 -0.29 -1.64
CA GLU A 126 2.02 0.97 -2.29
C GLU A 126 2.47 0.71 -3.72
N GLN A 127 1.92 1.47 -4.68
CA GLN A 127 2.29 1.33 -6.09
C GLN A 127 3.81 1.56 -6.29
N PRO A 128 4.56 0.59 -6.85
CA PRO A 128 5.99 0.74 -7.06
C PRO A 128 6.30 1.74 -8.19
N ALA A 129 7.54 2.21 -8.23
CA ALA A 129 8.02 3.09 -9.31
C ALA A 129 8.03 2.39 -10.68
N GLY A 130 8.08 1.06 -10.69
CA GLY A 130 8.02 0.21 -11.87
C GLY A 130 8.05 -1.27 -11.49
N TYR A 131 7.77 -2.12 -12.47
CA TYR A 131 7.84 -3.57 -12.33
C TYR A 131 9.01 -4.13 -13.15
N LEU A 132 9.86 -4.92 -12.52
CA LEU A 132 10.98 -5.61 -13.14
C LEU A 132 10.65 -7.11 -13.24
N LEU A 133 10.30 -7.58 -14.44
CA LEU A 133 9.96 -8.98 -14.71
C LEU A 133 11.18 -9.68 -15.29
N ILE A 134 11.68 -10.74 -14.65
CA ILE A 134 12.91 -11.44 -15.04
C ILE A 134 12.62 -12.93 -15.16
N GLY A 135 12.94 -13.55 -16.29
CA GLY A 135 12.58 -14.94 -16.51
C GLY A 135 13.06 -15.48 -17.84
N ASP A 136 12.35 -16.50 -18.32
CA ASP A 136 12.57 -17.20 -19.58
C ASP A 136 11.19 -17.57 -20.18
N SER A 137 11.18 -18.35 -21.26
CA SER A 137 9.97 -18.78 -21.96
C SER A 137 8.94 -19.46 -21.05
N ALA A 138 9.37 -20.20 -20.01
CA ALA A 138 8.45 -20.84 -19.07
C ALA A 138 7.74 -19.82 -18.16
N SER A 139 8.32 -18.64 -17.98
CA SER A 139 7.80 -17.57 -17.13
C SER A 139 6.77 -16.68 -17.84
N ILE A 140 6.76 -16.65 -19.17
CA ILE A 140 5.95 -15.72 -19.98
C ILE A 140 4.45 -15.77 -19.63
N PRO A 141 3.80 -16.93 -19.44
CA PRO A 141 2.38 -16.97 -19.07
C PRO A 141 2.08 -16.21 -17.76
N GLY A 142 2.93 -16.39 -16.75
CA GLY A 142 2.78 -15.67 -15.48
C GLY A 142 3.03 -14.17 -15.61
N MET A 143 4.06 -13.79 -16.36
CA MET A 143 4.37 -12.39 -16.63
C MET A 143 3.27 -11.69 -17.43
N ASN A 144 2.66 -12.36 -18.42
CA ASN A 144 1.52 -11.83 -19.16
C ASN A 144 0.33 -11.56 -18.25
N GLY A 145 0.06 -12.46 -17.30
CA GLY A 145 -0.93 -12.24 -16.25
C GLY A 145 -0.62 -10.99 -15.42
N ILE A 146 0.64 -10.82 -15.01
CA ILE A 146 1.08 -9.64 -14.24
C ILE A 146 0.90 -8.36 -15.07
N ILE A 147 1.40 -8.33 -16.31
CA ILE A 147 1.29 -7.19 -17.23
C ILE A 147 -0.16 -6.74 -17.40
N GLY A 148 -1.11 -7.68 -17.48
CA GLY A 148 -2.54 -7.38 -17.58
C GLY A 148 -3.15 -6.66 -16.37
N THR A 149 -2.47 -6.68 -15.22
CA THR A 149 -2.93 -6.03 -13.97
C THR A 149 -2.17 -4.78 -13.58
N VAL A 150 -1.00 -4.56 -14.18
CA VAL A 150 -0.21 -3.35 -13.93
C VAL A 150 -0.94 -2.14 -14.53
N PRO A 151 -1.11 -1.04 -13.77
CA PRO A 151 -1.71 0.18 -14.31
C PRO A 151 -0.94 0.74 -15.51
N LYS A 152 -1.67 1.16 -16.55
CA LYS A 152 -1.12 1.57 -17.87
C LYS A 152 -0.03 2.65 -17.82
N ASP A 153 0.03 3.41 -16.73
CA ASP A 153 0.97 4.50 -16.51
C ASP A 153 2.27 4.08 -15.79
N VAL A 154 2.36 2.85 -15.28
CA VAL A 154 3.54 2.34 -14.58
C VAL A 154 4.50 1.66 -15.57
N PRO A 155 5.80 1.97 -15.57
CA PRO A 155 6.75 1.30 -16.44
C PRO A 155 6.96 -0.16 -16.06
N ILE A 156 7.12 -1.02 -17.07
CA ILE A 156 7.48 -2.44 -16.92
C ILE A 156 8.74 -2.70 -17.73
N GLU A 157 9.77 -3.23 -17.08
CA GLU A 157 11.00 -3.72 -17.72
C GLU A 157 11.00 -5.24 -17.63
N MET A 158 11.02 -5.91 -18.79
CA MET A 158 10.94 -7.35 -18.89
C MET A 158 12.22 -7.90 -19.51
N TYR A 159 12.99 -8.68 -18.74
CA TYR A 159 14.21 -9.35 -19.19
C TYR A 159 13.95 -10.84 -19.34
N LEU A 160 14.05 -11.34 -20.57
CA LEU A 160 13.82 -12.74 -20.91
C LEU A 160 15.10 -13.39 -21.43
N GLU A 161 15.51 -14.49 -20.80
CA GLU A 161 16.62 -15.31 -21.27
C GLU A 161 16.16 -16.22 -22.42
N GLN A 162 16.78 -16.03 -23.58
CA GLN A 162 16.54 -16.79 -24.79
C GLN A 162 17.36 -18.10 -24.75
N HIS A 163 16.63 -19.21 -24.75
CA HIS A 163 17.17 -20.57 -24.78
C HIS A 163 17.11 -21.17 -26.18
N ASP A 164 16.15 -20.73 -27.00
CA ASP A 164 15.93 -21.16 -28.38
C ASP A 164 15.68 -19.93 -29.29
N ASP A 165 16.11 -19.99 -30.54
CA ASP A 165 15.92 -18.91 -31.51
C ASP A 165 14.43 -18.58 -31.74
N ASN A 166 13.53 -19.55 -31.51
CA ASN A 166 12.10 -19.39 -31.69
C ASN A 166 11.38 -18.84 -30.44
N ASP A 167 12.07 -18.61 -29.31
CA ASP A 167 11.45 -18.04 -28.10
C ASP A 167 10.76 -16.69 -28.37
N ILE A 168 11.32 -15.92 -29.31
CA ILE A 168 10.80 -14.61 -29.73
C ILE A 168 9.39 -14.69 -30.37
N LEU A 169 8.94 -15.87 -30.77
CA LEU A 169 7.62 -16.09 -31.35
C LEU A 169 6.52 -16.20 -30.27
N ILE A 170 6.89 -16.37 -29.01
CA ILE A 170 5.94 -16.49 -27.90
C ILE A 170 5.30 -15.11 -27.65
N PRO A 171 3.95 -15.00 -27.68
CA PRO A 171 3.27 -13.71 -27.56
C PRO A 171 3.41 -13.12 -26.15
N ILE A 172 3.76 -11.83 -26.10
CA ILE A 172 3.86 -11.03 -24.88
C ILE A 172 2.66 -10.09 -24.83
N ALA A 173 2.05 -9.93 -23.65
CA ALA A 173 0.91 -9.04 -23.44
C ALA A 173 1.28 -7.57 -23.73
N GLU A 174 0.35 -6.83 -24.35
CA GLU A 174 0.56 -5.42 -24.67
C GLU A 174 0.41 -4.53 -23.45
N HIS A 175 1.35 -3.61 -23.26
CA HIS A 175 1.24 -2.56 -22.26
C HIS A 175 1.96 -1.29 -22.73
N PRO A 176 1.36 -0.08 -22.60
CA PRO A 176 1.89 1.16 -23.20
C PRO A 176 3.31 1.53 -22.78
N ARG A 177 3.75 1.06 -21.60
CA ARG A 177 5.08 1.33 -21.02
C ARG A 177 5.90 0.07 -20.76
N LEU A 178 5.62 -1.02 -21.47
CA LEU A 178 6.43 -2.22 -21.43
C LEU A 178 7.65 -2.09 -22.34
N ARG A 179 8.82 -2.45 -21.81
CA ARG A 179 10.05 -2.65 -22.57
C ARG A 179 10.51 -4.08 -22.37
N VAL A 180 10.70 -4.79 -23.49
CA VAL A 180 11.12 -6.19 -23.50
C VAL A 180 12.57 -6.27 -23.96
N HIS A 181 13.40 -6.96 -23.20
CA HIS A 181 14.81 -7.22 -23.47
C HIS A 181 15.02 -8.72 -23.59
N TRP A 182 15.30 -9.21 -24.79
CA TRP A 182 15.69 -10.60 -25.03
C TRP A 182 17.20 -10.73 -24.85
N VAL A 183 17.62 -11.70 -24.04
CA VAL A 183 19.01 -11.91 -23.65
C VAL A 183 19.46 -13.30 -24.11
N SER A 184 20.37 -13.37 -25.08
CA SER A 184 20.92 -14.65 -25.53
C SER A 184 21.73 -15.33 -24.43
N ARG A 185 21.40 -16.59 -24.11
CA ARG A 185 22.08 -17.36 -23.08
C ARG A 185 23.48 -17.80 -23.55
N ARG A 186 24.53 -17.32 -22.87
CA ARG A 186 25.92 -17.82 -23.03
C ARG A 186 26.32 -18.72 -21.86
N ASP A 187 25.87 -18.35 -20.66
CA ASP A 187 26.09 -19.01 -19.38
C ASP A 187 24.97 -18.65 -18.40
N ASP A 188 24.99 -19.22 -17.19
CA ASP A 188 23.98 -18.96 -16.14
C ASP A 188 24.05 -17.54 -15.55
N LYS A 189 25.00 -16.71 -15.98
CA LYS A 189 25.15 -15.30 -15.56
C LYS A 189 24.56 -14.33 -16.57
N SER A 190 24.35 -14.77 -17.81
CA SER A 190 23.98 -13.93 -18.96
C SER A 190 22.76 -13.06 -18.67
N LEU A 191 21.67 -13.63 -18.13
CA LEU A 191 20.48 -12.86 -17.76
C LEU A 191 20.75 -11.85 -16.64
N ALA A 192 21.51 -12.23 -15.61
CA ALA A 192 21.85 -11.31 -14.54
C ALA A 192 22.70 -10.14 -15.08
N ASP A 193 23.69 -10.43 -15.92
CA ASP A 193 24.60 -9.43 -16.47
C ASP A 193 23.95 -8.43 -17.42
N ALA A 194 22.89 -8.86 -18.12
CA ALA A 194 22.11 -8.01 -19.00
C ALA A 194 21.24 -6.97 -18.27
N ILE A 195 20.92 -7.17 -16.98
CA ILE A 195 20.10 -6.20 -16.24
C ILE A 195 20.87 -4.89 -16.12
N GLU A 196 20.29 -3.83 -16.70
CA GLU A 196 20.90 -2.50 -16.79
C GLU A 196 21.34 -1.96 -15.41
N THR A 197 22.53 -1.38 -15.37
CA THR A 197 23.05 -0.73 -14.16
C THR A 197 22.52 0.70 -14.10
N ARG A 198 21.36 0.86 -13.47
CA ARG A 198 20.71 2.14 -13.21
C ARG A 198 20.05 2.16 -11.84
N ASP A 199 19.45 3.29 -11.48
CA ASP A 199 18.66 3.39 -10.26
C ASP A 199 17.36 2.57 -10.39
N TRP A 200 17.24 1.55 -9.53
CA TRP A 200 16.07 0.67 -9.39
C TRP A 200 15.28 0.95 -8.11
N SER A 201 15.52 2.08 -7.44
CA SER A 201 14.82 2.49 -6.22
C SER A 201 13.31 2.34 -6.34
N ASN A 202 12.70 1.60 -5.41
CA ASN A 202 11.25 1.40 -5.30
C ASN A 202 10.60 0.63 -6.47
N TRP A 203 11.38 -0.13 -7.24
CA TRP A 203 10.84 -1.10 -8.20
C TRP A 203 10.45 -2.40 -7.50
N TYR A 204 9.45 -3.10 -8.02
CA TYR A 204 9.11 -4.45 -7.58
C TYR A 204 9.66 -5.48 -8.57
N ALA A 205 10.43 -6.45 -8.10
CA ALA A 205 11.02 -7.48 -8.96
C ALA A 205 10.27 -8.80 -8.87
N TRP A 206 9.89 -9.35 -10.03
CA TRP A 206 9.35 -10.70 -10.19
C TRP A 206 10.33 -11.55 -11.01
N ALA A 207 11.12 -12.36 -10.32
CA ALA A 207 12.18 -13.18 -10.91
C ALA A 207 11.83 -14.66 -10.89
N THR A 208 11.52 -15.21 -12.06
CA THR A 208 11.13 -16.62 -12.23
C THR A 208 11.93 -17.47 -13.25
N PRO A 209 13.22 -17.21 -13.52
CA PRO A 209 14.02 -17.99 -14.48
C PRO A 209 14.36 -19.40 -13.97
N GLU A 210 15.15 -20.13 -14.77
CA GLU A 210 15.86 -21.37 -14.40
C GLU A 210 16.63 -21.23 -13.06
N ALA A 211 16.73 -22.34 -12.31
CA ALA A 211 17.23 -22.36 -10.94
C ALA A 211 18.67 -21.88 -10.72
N ASN A 212 19.61 -22.14 -11.64
CA ASN A 212 20.96 -21.62 -11.55
C ASN A 212 21.02 -20.15 -11.94
N THR A 213 20.35 -19.75 -13.03
CA THR A 213 20.22 -18.35 -13.43
C THR A 213 19.65 -17.49 -12.28
N LEU A 214 18.64 -18.01 -11.58
CA LEU A 214 18.01 -17.33 -10.44
C LEU A 214 19.00 -17.02 -9.30
N LYS A 215 20.00 -17.88 -9.04
CA LYS A 215 21.02 -17.62 -8.01
C LYS A 215 21.82 -16.36 -8.32
N HIS A 216 22.20 -16.18 -9.59
CA HIS A 216 22.95 -15.03 -10.06
C HIS A 216 22.09 -13.76 -10.08
N VAL A 217 20.84 -13.86 -10.55
CA VAL A 217 19.88 -12.74 -10.54
C VAL A 217 19.62 -12.26 -9.10
N ARG A 218 19.31 -13.16 -8.15
CA ARG A 218 19.11 -12.78 -6.74
C ARG A 218 20.33 -12.09 -6.14
N LYS A 219 21.53 -12.60 -6.44
CA LYS A 219 22.78 -12.01 -5.97
C LYS A 219 22.94 -10.60 -6.50
N ARG A 220 22.72 -10.36 -7.80
CA ARG A 220 22.84 -9.03 -8.41
C ARG A 220 21.79 -8.05 -7.90
N LEU A 221 20.52 -8.45 -7.83
CA LEU A 221 19.44 -7.62 -7.28
C LEU A 221 19.76 -7.14 -5.86
N ARG A 222 20.27 -8.03 -5.01
CA ARG A 222 20.63 -7.71 -3.61
C ARG A 222 21.92 -6.91 -3.50
N ASP A 223 23.00 -7.38 -4.11
CA ASP A 223 24.36 -6.89 -3.83
C ASP A 223 24.68 -5.62 -4.64
N ALA A 224 24.24 -5.57 -5.91
CA ALA A 224 24.50 -4.43 -6.80
C ALA A 224 23.43 -3.34 -6.67
N PHE A 225 22.14 -3.71 -6.65
CA PHE A 225 21.04 -2.72 -6.68
C PHE A 225 20.40 -2.46 -5.31
N GLY A 226 20.56 -3.36 -4.34
CA GLY A 226 20.07 -3.19 -2.97
C GLY A 226 18.61 -3.60 -2.74
N PHE A 227 18.00 -4.38 -3.63
CA PHE A 227 16.59 -4.79 -3.50
C PHE A 227 16.28 -5.43 -2.12
N PRO A 228 15.29 -4.91 -1.37
CA PRO A 228 14.78 -5.53 -0.16
C PRO A 228 14.12 -6.86 -0.48
N LYS A 229 14.25 -7.84 0.42
CA LYS A 229 13.62 -9.16 0.26
C LYS A 229 12.09 -9.09 0.09
N SER A 230 11.44 -8.09 0.68
CA SER A 230 9.99 -7.88 0.57
C SER A 230 9.54 -7.41 -0.82
N GLU A 231 10.44 -6.80 -1.59
CA GLU A 231 10.15 -6.21 -2.92
C GLU A 231 10.65 -7.13 -4.06
N VAL A 232 11.02 -8.37 -3.73
CA VAL A 232 11.49 -9.38 -4.69
C VAL A 232 10.71 -10.67 -4.50
N HIS A 233 9.90 -11.01 -5.50
CA HIS A 233 9.45 -12.37 -5.69
C HIS A 233 10.52 -13.14 -6.47
N ALA A 234 11.02 -14.25 -5.92
CA ALA A 234 12.10 -15.01 -6.53
C ALA A 234 11.89 -16.52 -6.41
N GLN A 235 11.43 -17.16 -7.48
CA GLN A 235 11.10 -18.59 -7.50
C GLN A 235 11.55 -19.24 -8.81
N ALA A 236 12.30 -20.33 -8.74
CA ALA A 236 12.69 -21.04 -9.96
C ALA A 236 11.50 -21.80 -10.54
N TYR A 237 11.22 -21.62 -11.83
CA TYR A 237 10.12 -22.34 -12.50
C TYR A 237 10.54 -23.74 -12.96
N TRP A 238 11.81 -23.93 -13.28
CA TRP A 238 12.36 -25.21 -13.69
C TRP A 238 13.86 -25.32 -13.36
N SER A 239 14.44 -26.49 -13.59
CA SER A 239 15.87 -26.75 -13.40
C SER A 239 16.38 -27.59 -14.56
N ALA A 240 17.46 -27.13 -15.20
CA ALA A 240 18.03 -27.84 -16.34
C ALA A 240 18.55 -29.23 -15.93
N GLY A 241 18.24 -30.25 -16.74
CA GLY A 241 18.72 -31.62 -16.54
C GLY A 241 18.14 -32.38 -15.33
N LYS A 242 17.13 -31.84 -14.63
CA LYS A 242 16.51 -32.51 -13.47
C LYS A 242 15.01 -32.80 -13.66
N GLU A 243 14.61 -34.02 -13.30
CA GLU A 243 13.19 -34.37 -13.17
C GLU A 243 12.59 -33.73 -11.89
N MET A 244 12.04 -32.52 -11.99
CA MET A 244 11.50 -31.76 -10.86
C MET A 244 10.16 -32.29 -10.30
N GLY A 245 10.12 -33.16 -9.28
CA GLY A 245 8.88 -33.43 -8.52
C GLY A 245 8.83 -34.76 -7.76
N THR A 246 7.91 -34.87 -6.80
CA THR A 246 7.63 -36.14 -6.08
C THR A 246 6.90 -37.15 -6.97
N ARG A 247 7.27 -38.44 -6.86
CA ARG A 247 6.66 -39.58 -7.57
C ARG A 247 5.51 -40.21 -6.79
N ARG A 248 4.55 -40.86 -7.47
CA ARG A 248 3.51 -41.70 -6.85
C ARG A 248 3.26 -42.96 -7.70
N GLY A 249 3.39 -44.17 -7.13
CA GLY A 249 3.20 -45.48 -7.80
C GLY A 249 3.67 -46.67 -6.93
N GLU A 250 3.43 -47.93 -7.34
CA GLU A 250 3.99 -49.15 -6.71
C GLU A 250 5.45 -49.36 -7.14
N GLU A 251 6.38 -49.49 -6.18
CA GLU A 251 7.78 -49.87 -6.41
C GLU A 251 7.93 -51.40 -6.49
N PRO A 252 8.79 -51.94 -7.36
CA PRO A 252 9.56 -53.13 -7.03
C PRO A 252 10.81 -52.72 -6.23
N ASP A 253 11.05 -53.43 -5.13
CA ASP A 253 12.26 -53.36 -4.29
C ASP A 253 13.54 -53.29 -5.15
N THR A 254 14.35 -52.25 -4.97
CA THR A 254 15.81 -52.37 -5.07
C THR A 254 16.50 -51.29 -4.23
N ALA A 255 17.54 -51.74 -3.55
CA ALA A 255 18.33 -51.04 -2.55
C ALA A 255 19.20 -49.89 -3.10
N ASP A 256 19.57 -49.01 -2.17
CA ASP A 256 20.77 -48.17 -2.13
C ASP A 256 21.29 -47.55 -3.43
N HIS A 257 21.05 -46.25 -3.58
CA HIS A 257 22.03 -45.33 -4.16
C HIS A 257 22.11 -44.06 -3.31
N ASN A 258 23.07 -44.06 -2.38
CA ASN A 258 23.75 -42.83 -1.97
C ASN A 258 24.44 -42.24 -3.23
N ALA A 259 24.06 -41.03 -3.61
CA ALA A 259 24.83 -40.23 -4.55
C ALA A 259 25.65 -39.24 -3.73
N ASP A 260 26.95 -39.49 -3.68
CA ASP A 260 27.99 -38.68 -3.09
C ASP A 260 27.90 -37.20 -3.53
N GLU A 261 28.00 -36.31 -2.56
CA GLU A 261 28.47 -34.95 -2.76
C GLU A 261 29.93 -35.02 -3.22
N GLN A 262 30.20 -34.68 -4.48
CA GLN A 262 31.56 -34.39 -4.92
C GLN A 262 31.95 -32.96 -4.53
N PRO A 263 33.16 -32.76 -3.97
CA PRO A 263 33.65 -31.43 -3.61
C PRO A 263 33.98 -30.60 -4.86
N GLU A 264 33.56 -29.34 -4.81
CA GLU A 264 33.86 -28.31 -5.81
C GLU A 264 35.37 -28.21 -6.06
N THR A 265 35.77 -28.31 -7.33
CA THR A 265 37.12 -27.92 -7.78
C THR A 265 37.07 -26.45 -8.22
N PRO A 266 37.95 -25.56 -7.74
CA PRO A 266 37.91 -24.15 -8.10
C PRO A 266 38.45 -23.95 -9.52
N ALA A 267 37.56 -23.62 -10.46
CA ALA A 267 37.96 -23.15 -11.79
C ALA A 267 38.40 -21.68 -11.71
N ALA A 268 39.53 -21.40 -12.38
CA ALA A 268 40.25 -20.14 -12.38
C ALA A 268 39.37 -18.92 -12.73
N GLN A 269 39.51 -17.88 -11.92
CA GLN A 269 38.95 -16.56 -12.15
C GLN A 269 39.75 -15.86 -13.24
N THR A 270 39.14 -15.64 -14.41
CA THR A 270 39.62 -14.61 -15.33
C THR A 270 39.04 -13.29 -14.83
N GLU A 271 39.90 -12.43 -14.27
CA GLU A 271 39.56 -11.07 -13.88
C GLU A 271 39.10 -10.27 -15.11
N THR A 272 37.81 -9.98 -15.17
CA THR A 272 37.28 -8.84 -15.90
C THR A 272 37.12 -7.66 -14.94
N ALA A 273 37.44 -6.47 -15.45
CA ALA A 273 37.63 -5.21 -14.72
C ALA A 273 36.52 -4.88 -13.70
N PRO A 274 36.82 -4.12 -12.63
CA PRO A 274 35.85 -3.84 -11.58
C PRO A 274 34.63 -3.09 -12.14
N PRO A 275 33.40 -3.54 -11.84
CA PRO A 275 32.21 -2.81 -12.22
C PRO A 275 32.19 -1.48 -11.48
N VAL A 276 31.90 -0.40 -12.21
CA VAL A 276 31.55 0.92 -11.65
C VAL A 276 30.56 0.69 -10.51
N PRO A 277 30.76 1.26 -9.31
CA PRO A 277 29.87 1.02 -8.19
C PRO A 277 28.46 1.50 -8.56
N ALA A 278 27.55 0.54 -8.74
CA ALA A 278 26.13 0.82 -8.88
C ALA A 278 25.67 1.60 -7.64
N ALA A 279 25.03 2.74 -7.84
CA ALA A 279 24.40 3.47 -6.74
C ALA A 279 23.36 2.54 -6.09
N ARG A 280 23.60 2.08 -4.86
CA ARG A 280 22.61 1.33 -4.09
C ARG A 280 21.33 2.17 -4.06
N GLY A 281 20.23 1.61 -4.57
CA GLY A 281 18.95 2.31 -4.58
C GLY A 281 18.46 2.64 -3.17
N SER A 282 17.62 3.66 -3.06
CA SER A 282 16.83 4.01 -1.88
C SER A 282 15.51 3.23 -1.89
N TRP A 283 15.10 2.68 -0.75
CA TRP A 283 13.95 1.77 -0.69
C TRP A 283 12.98 2.19 0.39
N ARG A 284 11.78 2.63 -0.03
CA ARG A 284 10.64 2.90 0.86
C ARG A 284 10.35 1.72 1.80
N ALA A 285 10.55 0.49 1.34
CA ALA A 285 10.38 -0.72 2.16
C ALA A 285 11.30 -0.79 3.38
N GLN A 286 12.44 -0.10 3.36
CA GLN A 286 13.38 -0.04 4.47
C GLN A 286 13.06 1.08 5.47
N GLY A 287 12.09 1.95 5.15
CA GLY A 287 11.81 3.16 5.94
C GLY A 287 11.46 2.87 7.40
N ALA A 288 10.76 1.76 7.68
CA ALA A 288 10.48 1.36 9.06
C ALA A 288 11.76 1.09 9.87
N GLY A 289 12.76 0.45 9.26
CA GLY A 289 14.04 0.16 9.89
C GLY A 289 14.85 1.42 10.19
N GLU A 290 14.83 2.39 9.29
CA GLU A 290 15.47 3.70 9.49
C GLU A 290 14.83 4.47 10.64
N LEU A 291 13.49 4.53 10.67
CA LEU A 291 12.75 5.26 11.70
C LEU A 291 12.91 4.63 13.09
N LEU A 292 12.93 3.29 13.17
CA LEU A 292 13.05 2.54 14.42
C LEU A 292 14.51 2.33 14.86
N ALA A 293 15.50 2.68 14.05
CA ALA A 293 16.92 2.48 14.37
C ALA A 293 17.33 3.06 15.74
N PRO A 294 16.89 4.26 16.16
CA PRO A 294 17.21 4.81 17.48
C PRO A 294 16.64 4.00 18.65
N LEU A 295 15.54 3.26 18.42
CA LEU A 295 14.84 2.49 19.44
C LEU A 295 15.28 1.03 19.51
N ARG A 296 16.13 0.57 18.58
CA ARG A 296 16.50 -0.85 18.47
C ARG A 296 17.05 -1.44 19.77
N SER A 297 17.91 -0.71 20.48
CA SER A 297 18.46 -1.15 21.77
C SER A 297 17.38 -1.25 22.84
N ALA A 298 16.48 -0.26 22.92
CA ALA A 298 15.39 -0.25 23.88
C ALA A 298 14.41 -1.40 23.65
N LEU A 299 14.09 -1.72 22.40
CA LEU A 299 13.22 -2.85 22.03
C LEU A 299 13.86 -4.21 22.35
N ILE A 300 15.17 -4.36 22.18
CA ILE A 300 15.88 -5.59 22.57
C ILE A 300 15.90 -5.73 24.10
N VAL A 301 16.24 -4.65 24.80
CA VAL A 301 16.30 -4.63 26.27
C VAL A 301 14.92 -4.91 26.87
N SER A 302 13.85 -4.36 26.31
CA SER A 302 12.48 -4.65 26.77
C SER A 302 12.09 -6.10 26.57
N GLY A 303 12.45 -6.70 25.43
CA GLY A 303 12.23 -8.13 25.20
C GLY A 303 12.95 -9.01 26.22
N VAL A 304 14.23 -8.74 26.50
CA VAL A 304 15.01 -9.50 27.49
C VAL A 304 14.45 -9.32 28.91
N LEU A 305 14.19 -8.08 29.32
CA LEU A 305 13.59 -7.79 30.63
C LEU A 305 12.23 -8.45 30.78
N GLN A 306 11.38 -8.39 29.75
CA GLN A 306 10.08 -9.02 29.78
C GLN A 306 10.19 -10.53 29.95
N ALA A 307 11.13 -11.19 29.26
CA ALA A 307 11.35 -12.63 29.44
C ALA A 307 11.69 -12.97 30.90
N ILE A 308 12.58 -12.19 31.53
CA ILE A 308 12.95 -12.35 32.94
C ILE A 308 11.76 -12.09 33.86
N ILE A 309 11.03 -11.00 33.64
CA ILE A 309 9.84 -10.63 34.43
C ILE A 309 8.80 -11.73 34.36
N THR A 310 8.54 -12.27 33.17
CA THR A 310 7.61 -13.39 32.98
C THR A 310 8.04 -14.60 33.80
N LEU A 311 9.33 -14.97 33.81
CA LEU A 311 9.82 -16.08 34.65
C LEU A 311 9.66 -15.80 36.15
N VAL A 312 9.96 -14.57 36.61
CA VAL A 312 9.76 -14.15 38.00
C VAL A 312 8.29 -14.19 38.40
N GLN A 313 7.38 -13.76 37.52
CA GLN A 313 5.93 -13.80 37.75
C GLN A 313 5.37 -15.23 37.78
N LEU A 314 6.06 -16.20 37.16
CA LEU A 314 5.68 -17.61 37.21
C LEU A 314 6.19 -18.32 38.47
N ALA A 315 7.30 -17.86 39.05
CA ALA A 315 7.90 -18.49 40.21
C ALA A 315 6.95 -18.64 41.43
N PRO A 316 6.12 -17.65 41.80
CA PRO A 316 5.16 -17.78 42.91
C PRO A 316 4.19 -18.96 42.75
N PHE A 317 3.80 -19.31 41.52
CA PHE A 317 2.92 -20.46 41.27
C PHE A 317 3.63 -21.79 41.51
N VAL A 318 4.92 -21.88 41.19
CA VAL A 318 5.76 -23.04 41.51
C VAL A 318 5.96 -23.15 43.02
N LEU A 319 6.25 -22.03 43.69
CA LEU A 319 6.41 -22.00 45.15
C LEU A 319 5.10 -22.33 45.89
N LEU A 320 3.95 -21.97 45.32
CA LEU A 320 2.64 -22.35 45.88
C LEU A 320 2.42 -23.87 45.88
N VAL A 321 2.90 -24.57 44.84
CA VAL A 321 2.86 -26.04 44.79
C VAL A 321 3.80 -26.63 45.84
N GLU A 322 5.02 -26.12 45.95
CA GLU A 322 5.98 -26.58 46.97
C GLU A 322 5.47 -26.32 48.39
N LEU A 323 4.78 -25.19 48.61
CA LEU A 323 4.14 -24.88 49.88
C LEU A 323 3.07 -25.92 50.22
N ALA A 324 2.24 -26.31 49.25
CA ALA A 324 1.25 -27.37 49.44
C ALA A 324 1.91 -28.72 49.76
N ARG A 325 3.01 -29.07 49.08
CA ARG A 325 3.79 -30.29 49.32
C ARG A 325 4.36 -30.31 50.75
N LEU A 326 4.94 -29.19 51.20
CA LEU A 326 5.47 -29.04 52.56
C LEU A 326 4.37 -29.14 53.62
N LEU A 327 3.21 -28.52 53.38
CA LEU A 327 2.07 -28.57 54.30
C LEU A 327 1.55 -30.00 54.47
N ILE A 328 1.47 -30.77 53.37
CA ILE A 328 1.02 -32.17 53.38
C ILE A 328 2.05 -33.07 54.08
N SER A 329 3.35 -32.78 53.92
CA SER A 329 4.43 -33.53 54.59
C SER A 329 4.58 -33.23 56.09
N GLY A 330 3.83 -32.26 56.64
CA GLY A 330 3.92 -31.85 58.04
C GLY A 330 5.21 -31.10 58.38
N ALA A 331 5.74 -30.30 57.45
CA ALA A 331 6.97 -29.54 57.64
C ALA A 331 6.83 -28.44 58.72
N ASP A 332 7.97 -28.05 59.31
CA ASP A 332 8.04 -27.00 60.35
C ASP A 332 7.45 -25.66 59.88
N GLU A 333 6.78 -24.96 60.81
CA GLU A 333 6.12 -23.66 60.57
C GLU A 333 7.07 -22.62 59.97
N SER A 334 8.33 -22.60 60.40
CA SER A 334 9.35 -21.67 59.91
C SER A 334 9.63 -21.83 58.42
N ARG A 335 9.63 -23.07 57.90
CA ARG A 335 9.84 -23.35 56.46
C ARG A 335 8.64 -22.89 55.63
N LEU A 336 7.44 -23.06 56.14
CA LEU A 336 6.20 -22.61 55.49
C LEU A 336 6.17 -21.08 55.37
N TRP A 337 6.49 -20.36 56.45
CA TRP A 337 6.58 -18.89 56.43
C TRP A 337 7.66 -18.39 55.48
N ASN A 338 8.86 -18.98 55.51
CA ASN A 338 9.96 -18.57 54.62
C ASN A 338 9.56 -18.72 53.14
N LEU A 339 8.91 -19.82 52.77
CA LEU A 339 8.46 -20.06 51.40
C LEU A 339 7.32 -19.13 50.99
N GLY A 340 6.36 -18.90 51.88
CA GLY A 340 5.26 -17.95 51.66
C GLY A 340 5.76 -16.51 51.45
N ILE A 341 6.69 -16.06 52.30
CA ILE A 341 7.33 -14.75 52.17
C ILE A 341 8.11 -14.66 50.84
N ALA A 342 8.85 -15.71 50.46
CA ALA A 342 9.55 -15.75 49.19
C ALA A 342 8.58 -15.65 47.99
N ALA A 343 7.45 -16.35 48.02
CA ALA A 343 6.44 -16.28 46.97
C ALA A 343 5.81 -14.88 46.84
N VAL A 344 5.43 -14.26 47.96
CA VAL A 344 4.89 -12.89 47.97
C VAL A 344 5.95 -11.87 47.51
N SER A 345 7.21 -12.05 47.93
CA SER A 345 8.32 -11.18 47.54
C SER A 345 8.59 -11.27 46.03
N LEU A 346 8.60 -12.46 45.45
CA LEU A 346 8.77 -12.66 44.01
C LEU A 346 7.57 -12.14 43.21
N LEU A 347 6.35 -12.31 43.72
CA LEU A 347 5.16 -11.72 43.11
C LEU A 347 5.26 -10.20 43.09
N GLY A 348 5.58 -9.58 44.23
CA GLY A 348 5.78 -8.14 44.35
C GLY A 348 6.92 -7.62 43.46
N LEU A 349 8.05 -8.33 43.41
CA LEU A 349 9.16 -8.01 42.53
C LEU A 349 8.76 -8.09 41.05
N GLY A 350 8.07 -9.16 40.63
CA GLY A 350 7.60 -9.33 39.27
C GLY A 350 6.60 -8.25 38.84
N THR A 351 5.69 -7.83 39.73
CA THR A 351 4.77 -6.72 39.47
C THR A 351 5.51 -5.38 39.39
N LEU A 352 6.44 -5.12 40.32
CA LEU A 352 7.22 -3.88 40.34
C LEU A 352 8.12 -3.75 39.12
N LEU A 353 8.82 -4.82 38.72
CA LEU A 353 9.64 -4.84 37.50
C LEU A 353 8.79 -4.67 36.24
N GLY A 354 7.60 -5.30 36.18
CA GLY A 354 6.65 -5.10 35.08
C GLY A 354 6.19 -3.65 34.96
N ALA A 355 5.79 -3.04 36.08
CA ALA A 355 5.39 -1.65 36.14
C ALA A 355 6.55 -0.70 35.77
N ALA A 356 7.76 -0.96 36.27
CA ALA A 356 8.96 -0.18 35.94
C ALA A 356 9.31 -0.28 34.45
N LEU A 357 9.27 -1.49 33.86
CA LEU A 357 9.48 -1.70 32.43
C LEU A 357 8.44 -0.93 31.60
N THR A 358 7.17 -1.00 32.00
CA THR A 358 6.06 -0.35 31.30
C THR A 358 6.21 1.16 31.35
N LEU A 359 6.50 1.72 32.52
CA LEU A 359 6.73 3.15 32.71
C LEU A 359 7.94 3.63 31.90
N TRP A 360 9.06 2.91 31.95
CA TRP A 360 10.26 3.22 31.19
C TRP A 360 9.98 3.24 29.68
N LEU A 361 9.28 2.23 29.16
CA LEU A 361 8.89 2.17 27.75
C LEU A 361 7.98 3.33 27.34
N HIS A 362 7.01 3.72 28.19
CA HIS A 362 6.15 4.88 27.91
C HIS A 362 6.94 6.19 27.89
N ILE A 363 7.96 6.34 28.74
CA ILE A 363 8.84 7.52 28.71
C ILE A 363 9.69 7.56 27.43
N VAL A 364 10.24 6.40 27.02
CA VAL A 364 11.00 6.27 25.77
C VAL A 364 10.12 6.63 24.57
N ASP A 365 8.91 6.05 24.50
CA ASP A 365 7.94 6.33 23.45
C ASP A 365 7.50 7.79 23.44
N ALA A 366 7.16 8.39 24.58
CA ALA A 366 6.71 9.78 24.64
C ALA A 366 7.77 10.76 24.11
N ARG A 367 9.06 10.53 24.42
CA ARG A 367 10.18 11.33 23.88
C ARG A 367 10.29 11.17 22.36
N PHE A 368 10.26 9.92 21.90
CA PHE A 368 10.35 9.60 20.48
C PHE A 368 9.16 10.16 19.68
N ALA A 369 7.93 9.98 20.19
CA ALA A 369 6.71 10.49 19.58
C ALA A 369 6.67 12.02 19.53
N SER A 370 7.18 12.71 20.56
CA SER A 370 7.31 14.16 20.54
C SER A 370 8.26 14.62 19.43
N GLU A 371 9.45 14.04 19.34
CA GLU A 371 10.43 14.38 18.29
C GLU A 371 9.87 14.07 16.89
N LEU A 372 9.24 12.91 16.74
CA LEU A 372 8.62 12.50 15.49
C LEU A 372 7.50 13.46 15.07
N ARG A 373 6.62 13.87 15.98
CA ARG A 373 5.56 14.85 15.69
C ARG A 373 6.15 16.21 15.30
N SER A 374 7.18 16.68 15.98
CA SER A 374 7.88 17.91 15.59
C SER A 374 8.50 17.82 14.21
N ARG A 375 9.14 16.69 13.88
CA ARG A 375 9.70 16.42 12.54
C ARG A 375 8.61 16.35 11.48
N LEU A 376 7.49 15.69 11.76
CA LEU A 376 6.34 15.62 10.85
C LEU A 376 5.73 17.00 10.61
N LEU A 377 5.49 17.79 11.66
CA LEU A 377 4.94 19.14 11.53
C LEU A 377 5.90 20.05 10.75
N GLY A 378 7.20 19.99 11.06
CA GLY A 378 8.23 20.72 10.32
C GLY A 378 8.37 20.25 8.87
N LYS A 379 8.10 18.97 8.59
CA LYS A 379 8.08 18.44 7.23
C LYS A 379 6.86 18.95 6.47
N LEU A 380 5.67 18.83 7.05
CA LEU A 380 4.41 19.26 6.45
C LEU A 380 4.42 20.75 6.11
N SER A 381 5.13 21.60 6.85
CA SER A 381 5.25 23.02 6.51
C SER A 381 6.20 23.33 5.34
N ARG A 382 7.01 22.37 4.89
CA ARG A 382 8.00 22.53 3.81
C ARG A 382 7.72 21.71 2.56
N LEU A 383 6.75 20.79 2.65
CA LEU A 383 6.30 20.04 1.49
C LEU A 383 5.59 20.97 0.49
N PRO A 384 5.72 20.71 -0.82
CA PRO A 384 4.99 21.48 -1.83
C PRO A 384 3.48 21.43 -1.57
N LEU A 385 2.78 22.56 -1.74
CA LEU A 385 1.32 22.63 -1.54
C LEU A 385 0.55 21.62 -2.42
N GLY A 386 1.10 21.28 -3.57
CA GLY A 386 0.61 20.25 -4.46
C GLY A 386 0.52 18.85 -3.85
N TRP A 387 1.37 18.55 -2.87
CA TRP A 387 1.35 17.28 -2.13
C TRP A 387 0.07 17.12 -1.31
N PHE A 388 -0.45 18.23 -0.77
CA PHE A 388 -1.71 18.27 -0.02
C PHE A 388 -2.92 18.20 -0.95
N THR A 389 -2.91 18.89 -2.09
CA THR A 389 -4.02 18.81 -3.05
C THR A 389 -4.18 17.40 -3.65
N ALA A 390 -3.09 16.64 -3.74
CA ALA A 390 -3.12 15.25 -4.21
C ALA A 390 -3.61 14.25 -3.15
N ARG A 391 -3.71 14.65 -1.87
CA ARG A 391 -4.04 13.77 -0.74
C ARG A 391 -5.27 14.27 0.00
N GLY A 392 -6.26 13.40 0.17
CA GLY A 392 -7.44 13.72 0.98
C GLY A 392 -7.09 13.93 2.46
N SER A 393 -7.94 14.66 3.17
CA SER A 393 -7.83 14.90 4.63
C SER A 393 -7.70 13.61 5.44
N GLY A 394 -8.32 12.51 4.98
CA GLY A 394 -8.18 11.18 5.59
C GLY A 394 -6.75 10.63 5.56
N SER A 395 -5.98 10.86 4.49
CA SER A 395 -4.58 10.43 4.40
C SER A 395 -3.69 11.20 5.38
N ILE A 396 -3.95 12.49 5.56
CA ILE A 396 -3.23 13.32 6.54
C ILE A 396 -3.55 12.89 7.96
N LYS A 397 -4.85 12.63 8.26
CA LYS A 397 -5.26 12.07 9.55
C LYS A 397 -4.57 10.73 9.82
N GLN A 398 -4.52 9.85 8.82
CA GLN A 398 -3.86 8.55 8.94
C GLN A 398 -2.39 8.72 9.35
N LEU A 399 -1.64 9.63 8.69
CA LEU A 399 -0.23 9.88 9.01
C LEU A 399 -0.02 10.52 10.38
N VAL A 400 -0.80 11.56 10.71
CA VAL A 400 -0.56 12.38 11.91
C VAL A 400 -1.13 11.73 13.17
N GLN A 401 -2.25 11.01 13.07
CA GLN A 401 -2.97 10.44 14.20
C GLN A 401 -2.84 8.92 14.24
N ASP A 402 -3.42 8.22 13.26
CA ASP A 402 -3.62 6.76 13.34
C ASP A 402 -2.29 5.99 13.29
N ASP A 403 -1.36 6.40 12.44
CA ASP A 403 -0.03 5.80 12.32
C ASP A 403 0.83 6.07 13.57
N THR A 404 0.70 7.25 14.20
CA THR A 404 1.40 7.54 15.45
C THR A 404 0.88 6.70 16.63
N LEU A 405 -0.42 6.38 16.64
CA LEU A 405 -1.01 5.47 17.65
C LEU A 405 -0.59 4.01 17.42
N ALA A 406 -0.54 3.56 16.16
CA ALA A 406 -0.02 2.23 15.84
C ALA A 406 1.46 2.08 16.23
N LEU A 407 2.25 3.15 16.04
CA LEU A 407 3.65 3.20 16.44
C LEU A 407 3.83 3.17 17.95
N HIS A 408 2.98 3.88 18.70
CA HIS A 408 2.96 3.82 20.16
C HIS A 408 2.82 2.38 20.65
N TYR A 409 1.81 1.64 20.17
CA TYR A 409 1.62 0.24 20.57
C TYR A 409 2.83 -0.64 20.22
N LEU A 410 3.46 -0.44 19.05
CA LEU A 410 4.67 -1.18 18.67
C LEU A 410 5.82 -0.97 19.65
N VAL A 411 6.06 0.29 20.04
CA VAL A 411 7.19 0.66 20.89
C VAL A 411 6.95 0.24 22.34
N THR A 412 5.72 0.41 22.86
CA THR A 412 5.45 0.23 24.30
C THR A 412 4.94 -1.16 24.68
N HIS A 413 4.13 -1.81 23.84
CA HIS A 413 3.38 -3.02 24.23
C HIS A 413 3.68 -4.24 23.37
N ALA A 414 3.84 -4.07 22.05
CA ALA A 414 3.87 -5.20 21.12
C ALA A 414 5.03 -6.18 21.37
N ILE A 415 6.23 -5.66 21.67
CA ILE A 415 7.40 -6.51 21.97
C ILE A 415 7.24 -7.22 23.33
N PRO A 416 6.95 -6.52 24.45
CA PRO A 416 6.65 -7.20 25.70
C PRO A 416 5.53 -8.24 25.59
N ASP A 417 4.41 -7.90 24.95
CA ASP A 417 3.27 -8.80 24.79
C ASP A 417 3.66 -10.05 23.99
N ALA A 418 4.39 -9.89 22.89
CA ALA A 418 4.86 -11.01 22.07
C ALA A 418 5.84 -11.92 22.83
N VAL A 419 6.79 -11.34 23.55
CA VAL A 419 7.76 -12.11 24.35
C VAL A 419 7.06 -12.83 25.50
N ASN A 420 6.17 -12.15 26.23
CA ASN A 420 5.40 -12.77 27.30
C ASN A 420 4.54 -13.92 26.76
N ALA A 421 3.87 -13.71 25.62
CA ALA A 421 3.05 -14.73 24.97
C ALA A 421 3.85 -15.93 24.46
N ALA A 422 5.15 -15.79 24.20
CA ALA A 422 6.03 -16.89 23.81
C ALA A 422 6.69 -17.58 25.02
N VAL A 423 7.28 -16.80 25.94
CA VAL A 423 8.06 -17.31 27.06
C VAL A 423 7.17 -17.95 28.13
N ALA A 424 6.03 -17.33 28.44
CA ALA A 424 5.14 -17.83 29.49
C ALA A 424 4.59 -19.25 29.23
N PRO A 425 4.06 -19.59 28.04
CA PRO A 425 3.60 -20.95 27.78
C PRO A 425 4.76 -21.94 27.68
N VAL A 426 5.89 -21.58 27.07
CA VAL A 426 7.07 -22.47 26.97
C VAL A 426 7.61 -22.82 28.37
N ALA A 427 7.79 -21.82 29.24
CA ALA A 427 8.28 -22.04 30.60
C ALA A 427 7.33 -22.92 31.42
N VAL A 428 6.01 -22.66 31.36
CA VAL A 428 5.01 -23.51 32.03
C VAL A 428 5.02 -24.92 31.48
N LEU A 429 5.09 -25.09 30.16
CA LEU A 429 5.10 -26.40 29.54
C LEU A 429 6.31 -27.23 29.96
N LEU A 430 7.51 -26.63 29.95
CA LEU A 430 8.74 -27.27 30.42
C LEU A 430 8.62 -27.68 31.89
N TYR A 431 8.09 -26.81 32.74
CA TYR A 431 7.85 -27.14 34.15
C TYR A 431 6.88 -28.32 34.31
N LEU A 432 5.72 -28.29 33.63
CA LEU A 432 4.72 -29.35 33.71
C LEU A 432 5.24 -30.70 33.18
N PHE A 433 6.12 -30.70 32.17
CA PHE A 433 6.78 -31.93 31.70
C PHE A 433 7.72 -32.55 32.73
N VAL A 434 8.44 -31.70 33.48
CA VAL A 434 9.33 -32.17 34.55
C VAL A 434 8.52 -32.77 35.70
N VAL A 435 7.34 -32.22 36.00
CA VAL A 435 6.43 -32.76 37.03
C VAL A 435 5.82 -34.09 36.59
N ASP A 436 5.10 -34.12 35.46
CA ASP A 436 4.56 -35.37 34.91
C ASP A 436 4.40 -35.28 33.39
N TRP A 437 5.25 -36.00 32.66
CA TRP A 437 5.25 -35.99 31.20
C TRP A 437 3.95 -36.56 30.60
N ARG A 438 3.21 -37.41 31.30
CA ARG A 438 1.98 -38.06 30.78
C ARG A 438 0.82 -37.09 30.78
N VAL A 439 0.60 -36.37 31.88
CA VAL A 439 -0.44 -35.32 31.93
C VAL A 439 -0.05 -34.14 31.04
N ALA A 440 1.24 -33.79 30.99
CA ALA A 440 1.74 -32.76 30.09
C ALA A 440 1.46 -33.08 28.62
N LEU A 441 1.62 -34.34 28.18
CA LEU A 441 1.26 -34.78 26.82
C LEU A 441 -0.24 -34.63 26.52
N VAL A 442 -1.13 -34.84 27.49
CA VAL A 442 -2.58 -34.63 27.31
C VAL A 442 -2.86 -33.16 26.95
N LEU A 443 -2.11 -32.22 27.52
CA LEU A 443 -2.27 -30.79 27.24
C LEU A 443 -1.85 -30.39 25.82
N PHE A 444 -1.07 -31.20 25.11
CA PHE A 444 -0.79 -30.95 23.69
C PHE A 444 -2.01 -31.18 22.81
N GLY A 445 -2.98 -32.00 23.22
CA GLY A 445 -4.17 -32.28 22.42
C GLY A 445 -4.88 -31.00 21.98
N PRO A 446 -5.34 -30.15 22.92
CA PRO A 446 -5.98 -28.88 22.58
C PRO A 446 -5.07 -27.90 21.82
N VAL A 447 -3.76 -27.90 22.11
CA VAL A 447 -2.78 -27.04 21.42
C VAL A 447 -2.64 -27.45 19.95
N LEU A 448 -2.56 -28.75 19.67
CA LEU A 448 -2.52 -29.29 18.31
C LEU A 448 -3.83 -29.00 17.58
N VAL A 449 -4.98 -29.15 18.23
CA VAL A 449 -6.28 -28.76 17.66
C VAL A 449 -6.30 -27.27 17.32
N TYR A 450 -5.80 -26.40 18.20
CA TYR A 450 -5.69 -24.97 17.93
C TYR A 450 -4.75 -24.68 16.74
N LEU A 451 -3.55 -25.25 16.72
CA LEU A 451 -2.58 -25.03 15.63
C LEU A 451 -3.12 -25.54 14.29
N MET A 452 -3.74 -26.71 14.27
CA MET A 452 -4.35 -27.28 13.07
C MET A 452 -5.52 -26.44 12.58
N THR A 453 -6.44 -26.04 13.47
CA THR A 453 -7.59 -25.21 13.10
C THR A 453 -7.18 -23.80 12.70
N SER A 454 -6.25 -23.16 13.41
CA SER A 454 -5.69 -21.85 13.08
C SER A 454 -4.97 -21.87 11.72
N SER A 455 -4.11 -22.87 11.48
CA SER A 455 -3.46 -23.06 10.18
C SER A 455 -4.49 -23.29 9.07
N ALA A 456 -5.48 -24.16 9.30
CA ALA A 456 -6.54 -24.40 8.33
C ALA A 456 -7.39 -23.14 8.06
N LEU A 457 -7.67 -22.32 9.07
CA LEU A 457 -8.39 -21.05 8.93
C LEU A 457 -7.57 -20.03 8.14
N MET A 458 -6.26 -19.92 8.40
CA MET A 458 -5.38 -19.00 7.68
C MET A 458 -5.26 -19.41 6.21
N VAL A 459 -5.09 -20.71 5.97
CA VAL A 459 -5.01 -21.29 4.63
C VAL A 459 -6.34 -21.14 3.88
N GLN A 460 -7.48 -21.49 4.50
CA GLN A 460 -8.81 -21.38 3.88
C GLN A 460 -9.26 -19.93 3.68
N SER A 461 -8.77 -19.01 4.50
CA SER A 461 -9.05 -17.58 4.32
C SER A 461 -8.27 -17.01 3.13
N GLY A 462 -7.05 -17.47 2.88
CA GLY A 462 -6.28 -17.18 1.67
C GLY A 462 -6.36 -15.72 1.20
N PRO A 463 -6.81 -15.44 -0.06
CA PRO A 463 -6.96 -14.10 -0.61
C PRO A 463 -7.87 -13.17 0.21
N ARG A 464 -8.85 -13.75 0.88
CA ARG A 464 -9.98 -13.03 1.46
C ARG A 464 -9.55 -12.14 2.61
N ILE A 465 -8.41 -12.42 3.25
CA ILE A 465 -7.83 -11.54 4.27
C ILE A 465 -7.45 -10.18 3.65
N ALA A 466 -6.71 -10.19 2.54
CA ALA A 466 -6.31 -8.97 1.83
C ALA A 466 -7.52 -8.30 1.14
N GLN A 467 -8.43 -9.09 0.55
CA GLN A 467 -9.66 -8.56 -0.03
C GLN A 467 -10.54 -7.89 1.02
N SER A 468 -10.58 -8.40 2.26
CA SER A 468 -11.33 -7.78 3.35
C SER A 468 -10.82 -6.38 3.69
N GLN A 469 -9.50 -6.15 3.64
CA GLN A 469 -8.94 -4.82 3.83
C GLN A 469 -9.33 -3.88 2.68
N ARG A 470 -9.18 -4.34 1.43
CA ARG A 470 -9.64 -3.59 0.24
C ARG A 470 -11.12 -3.26 0.26
N TRP A 471 -11.96 -4.21 0.70
CA TRP A 471 -13.39 -3.99 0.88
C TRP A 471 -13.69 -2.97 1.98
N ALA A 472 -12.96 -3.01 3.09
CA ALA A 472 -13.11 -2.02 4.16
C ALA A 472 -12.79 -0.60 3.67
N GLU A 473 -11.70 -0.43 2.91
CA GLU A 473 -11.35 0.85 2.27
C GLU A 473 -12.42 1.31 1.29
N LYS A 474 -12.84 0.44 0.36
CA LYS A 474 -13.89 0.73 -0.62
C LYS A 474 -15.21 1.12 0.06
N MET A 475 -15.57 0.42 1.13
CA MET A 475 -16.78 0.71 1.91
C MET A 475 -16.68 2.05 2.63
N SER A 476 -15.50 2.41 3.16
CA SER A 476 -15.25 3.72 3.76
C SER A 476 -15.43 4.85 2.74
N THR A 477 -14.94 4.67 1.52
CA THR A 477 -15.11 5.65 0.42
C THR A 477 -16.58 5.79 0.02
N GLU A 478 -17.29 4.68 -0.19
CA GLU A 478 -18.72 4.71 -0.54
C GLU A 478 -19.57 5.31 0.59
N ALA A 479 -19.21 5.06 1.86
CA ALA A 479 -19.86 5.68 3.02
C ALA A 479 -19.67 7.20 3.04
N GLY A 480 -18.45 7.67 2.77
CA GLY A 480 -18.16 9.11 2.63
C GLY A 480 -19.02 9.75 1.55
N ALA A 481 -19.01 9.19 0.33
CA ALA A 481 -19.80 9.68 -0.79
C ALA A 481 -21.31 9.67 -0.51
N TYR A 482 -21.82 8.67 0.20
CA TYR A 482 -23.23 8.63 0.62
C TYR A 482 -23.58 9.76 1.60
N LEU A 483 -22.70 10.03 2.57
CA LEU A 483 -22.91 11.10 3.55
C LEU A 483 -22.83 12.48 2.90
N GLU A 484 -21.86 12.71 2.01
CA GLU A 484 -21.73 13.95 1.24
C GLU A 484 -22.92 14.14 0.28
N GLY A 485 -23.39 13.07 -0.33
CA GLY A 485 -24.53 13.06 -1.25
C GLY A 485 -25.91 13.15 -0.59
N GLN A 486 -26.00 13.15 0.75
CA GLN A 486 -27.29 13.17 1.49
C GLN A 486 -28.26 14.25 1.01
N PRO A 487 -27.85 15.52 0.81
CA PRO A 487 -28.76 16.56 0.35
C PRO A 487 -29.37 16.24 -1.03
N VAL A 488 -28.56 15.69 -1.94
CA VAL A 488 -29.00 15.29 -3.29
C VAL A 488 -29.94 14.08 -3.22
N ILE A 489 -29.56 13.06 -2.45
CA ILE A 489 -30.34 11.82 -2.32
C ILE A 489 -31.73 12.09 -1.72
N ARG A 490 -31.84 13.00 -0.75
CA ARG A 490 -33.13 13.39 -0.14
C ARG A 490 -34.05 14.13 -1.11
N VAL A 491 -33.48 14.93 -2.02
CA VAL A 491 -34.24 15.71 -2.99
C VAL A 491 -34.72 14.85 -4.17
N PHE A 492 -33.84 14.03 -4.73
CA PHE A 492 -34.12 13.28 -5.97
C PHE A 492 -34.63 11.85 -5.74
N GLY A 493 -34.44 11.27 -4.54
CA GLY A 493 -35.00 9.98 -4.13
C GLY A 493 -34.44 8.73 -4.83
N GLY A 494 -34.58 7.57 -4.18
CA GLY A 494 -34.46 6.24 -4.81
C GLY A 494 -33.11 5.51 -4.71
N ALA A 495 -33.13 4.21 -5.02
CA ALA A 495 -31.95 3.33 -5.09
C ALA A 495 -30.99 3.65 -6.26
N ALA A 496 -31.43 4.49 -7.22
CA ALA A 496 -30.60 5.03 -8.28
C ALA A 496 -29.71 6.20 -7.81
N ALA A 497 -30.03 6.84 -6.68
CA ALA A 497 -29.31 8.00 -6.17
C ALA A 497 -28.06 7.62 -5.34
N SER A 498 -27.89 6.35 -4.96
CA SER A 498 -26.66 5.92 -4.30
C SER A 498 -26.36 4.43 -4.50
N THR A 499 -25.13 4.16 -4.93
CA THR A 499 -24.54 2.81 -5.04
C THR A 499 -24.26 2.15 -3.69
N PHE A 500 -24.35 2.90 -2.59
CA PHE A 500 -23.94 2.48 -1.25
C PHE A 500 -24.58 1.16 -0.83
N ARG A 501 -25.91 1.03 -0.96
CA ARG A 501 -26.62 -0.19 -0.54
C ARG A 501 -26.16 -1.42 -1.32
N ARG A 502 -26.01 -1.30 -2.65
CA ARG A 502 -25.51 -2.40 -3.49
C ARG A 502 -24.10 -2.81 -3.08
N ARG A 503 -23.21 -1.84 -2.84
CA ARG A 503 -21.84 -2.10 -2.38
C ARG A 503 -21.78 -2.71 -0.99
N LEU A 504 -22.65 -2.26 -0.10
CA LEU A 504 -22.80 -2.83 1.24
C LEU A 504 -23.30 -4.28 1.16
N ASP A 505 -24.28 -4.57 0.31
CA ASP A 505 -24.79 -5.92 0.08
C ASP A 505 -23.69 -6.83 -0.53
N GLU A 506 -22.89 -6.32 -1.47
CA GLU A 506 -21.70 -7.02 -1.99
C GLU A 506 -20.68 -7.32 -0.87
N TYR A 507 -20.39 -6.34 0.00
CA TYR A 507 -19.46 -6.49 1.11
C TYR A 507 -19.97 -7.49 2.17
N ILE A 508 -21.24 -7.38 2.56
CA ILE A 508 -21.88 -8.34 3.48
C ILE A 508 -21.90 -9.73 2.84
N GLY A 509 -22.23 -9.84 1.56
CA GLY A 509 -22.19 -11.10 0.81
C GLY A 509 -20.81 -11.74 0.84
N PHE A 510 -19.76 -10.95 0.60
CA PHE A 510 -18.36 -11.38 0.75
C PHE A 510 -18.06 -11.86 2.18
N LEU A 511 -18.40 -11.08 3.21
CA LEU A 511 -18.15 -11.44 4.61
C LEU A 511 -18.89 -12.72 5.00
N VAL A 512 -20.14 -12.90 4.58
CA VAL A 512 -20.93 -14.10 4.85
C VAL A 512 -20.33 -15.30 4.13
N ALA A 513 -20.01 -15.19 2.84
CA ALA A 513 -19.38 -16.25 2.06
C ALA A 513 -18.00 -16.65 2.61
N TRP A 514 -17.31 -15.73 3.28
CA TRP A 514 -16.03 -15.98 3.91
C TRP A 514 -16.12 -16.51 5.34
N GLN A 515 -16.84 -15.83 6.24
CA GLN A 515 -16.84 -16.15 7.66
C GLN A 515 -17.75 -17.32 8.02
N ARG A 516 -18.88 -17.50 7.30
CA ARG A 516 -19.88 -18.53 7.65
C ARG A 516 -19.35 -19.97 7.48
N PRO A 517 -18.64 -20.34 6.39
CA PRO A 517 -18.04 -21.67 6.27
C PRO A 517 -16.95 -21.94 7.33
N LEU A 518 -16.30 -20.88 7.83
CA LEU A 518 -15.24 -20.98 8.83
C LEU A 518 -15.76 -21.07 10.26
N ALA A 519 -17.04 -20.81 10.49
CA ALA A 519 -17.64 -20.72 11.82
C ALA A 519 -17.38 -21.99 12.66
N GLY A 520 -17.56 -23.18 12.08
CA GLY A 520 -17.33 -24.44 12.80
C GLY A 520 -15.88 -24.60 13.27
N LYS A 521 -14.91 -24.34 12.38
CA LYS A 521 -13.47 -24.40 12.72
C LYS A 521 -13.07 -23.35 13.75
N LYS A 522 -13.64 -22.14 13.64
CA LYS A 522 -13.42 -21.05 14.60
C LYS A 522 -13.99 -21.38 15.98
N THR A 523 -15.19 -21.97 16.05
CA THR A 523 -15.78 -22.45 17.31
C THR A 523 -14.94 -23.56 17.93
N MET A 524 -14.44 -24.51 17.13
CA MET A 524 -13.54 -25.56 17.62
C MET A 524 -12.23 -25.00 18.16
N MET A 525 -11.64 -24.03 17.45
CA MET A 525 -10.44 -23.31 17.89
C MET A 525 -10.66 -22.60 19.23
N ASP A 526 -11.79 -21.91 19.38
CA ASP A 526 -12.19 -21.25 20.63
C ASP A 526 -12.38 -22.28 21.76
N LEU A 527 -13.17 -23.33 21.52
CA LEU A 527 -13.45 -24.36 22.52
C LEU A 527 -12.19 -25.07 23.01
N ALA A 528 -11.24 -25.35 22.10
CA ALA A 528 -9.96 -25.97 22.43
C ALA A 528 -9.08 -25.09 23.34
N THR A 529 -9.20 -23.76 23.27
CA THR A 529 -8.36 -22.83 24.04
C THR A 529 -9.01 -22.35 25.35
N ARG A 530 -10.24 -22.79 25.65
CA ARG A 530 -10.92 -22.40 26.90
C ARG A 530 -10.29 -23.05 28.13
N PRO A 531 -10.17 -22.32 29.26
CA PRO A 531 -9.67 -22.87 30.53
C PRO A 531 -10.45 -24.10 31.01
N SER A 532 -11.76 -24.15 30.75
CA SER A 532 -12.63 -25.28 31.10
C SER A 532 -12.23 -26.59 30.41
N THR A 533 -11.78 -26.52 29.15
CA THR A 533 -11.37 -27.70 28.37
C THR A 533 -10.07 -28.27 28.93
N PHE A 534 -9.11 -27.41 29.23
CA PHE A 534 -7.87 -27.79 29.92
C PHE A 534 -8.17 -28.39 31.29
N LEU A 535 -9.02 -27.73 32.10
CA LEU A 535 -9.41 -28.24 33.42
C LEU A 535 -10.02 -29.64 33.33
N TRP A 536 -10.96 -29.85 32.41
CA TRP A 536 -11.62 -31.15 32.22
C TRP A 536 -10.61 -32.26 31.87
N LEU A 537 -9.67 -31.99 30.95
CA LEU A 537 -8.62 -32.92 30.57
C LEU A 537 -7.66 -33.23 31.72
N ILE A 538 -7.22 -32.19 32.44
CA ILE A 538 -6.31 -32.31 33.59
C ILE A 538 -6.95 -33.16 34.68
N VAL A 539 -8.20 -32.85 35.06
CA VAL A 539 -8.90 -33.57 36.13
C VAL A 539 -9.14 -35.02 35.72
N THR A 540 -9.55 -35.28 34.48
CA THR A 540 -9.84 -36.64 34.00
C THR A 540 -8.58 -37.50 33.95
N ALA A 541 -7.53 -37.02 33.29
CA ALA A 541 -6.27 -37.76 33.16
C ALA A 541 -5.53 -37.86 34.50
N GLY A 542 -5.49 -36.77 35.26
CA GLY A 542 -4.85 -36.71 36.57
C GLY A 542 -5.52 -37.63 37.59
N THR A 543 -6.86 -37.62 37.68
CA THR A 543 -7.59 -38.50 38.61
C THR A 543 -7.33 -39.97 38.30
N LEU A 544 -7.30 -40.35 37.01
CA LEU A 544 -6.99 -41.73 36.62
C LEU A 544 -5.57 -42.14 37.04
N LEU A 545 -4.57 -41.28 36.85
CA LEU A 545 -3.19 -41.56 37.26
C LEU A 545 -3.03 -41.61 38.78
N VAL A 546 -3.76 -40.79 39.51
CA VAL A 546 -3.78 -40.80 40.98
C VAL A 546 -4.41 -42.07 41.52
N VAL A 547 -5.60 -42.46 41.01
CA VAL A 547 -6.31 -43.68 41.45
C VAL A 547 -5.54 -44.95 41.08
N THR A 548 -4.77 -44.94 39.99
CA THR A 548 -3.90 -46.06 39.61
C THR A 548 -2.54 -46.06 40.33
N HIS A 549 -2.33 -45.16 41.30
CA HIS A 549 -1.08 -44.99 42.05
C HIS A 549 0.15 -44.74 41.16
N ARG A 550 -0.06 -44.13 39.99
CA ARG A 550 1.01 -43.78 39.04
C ARG A 550 1.47 -42.34 39.18
N MET A 551 0.75 -41.52 39.94
CA MET A 551 1.02 -40.11 40.20
C MET A 551 0.57 -39.76 41.62
N ASP A 552 1.34 -38.93 42.32
CA ASP A 552 0.96 -38.40 43.62
C ASP A 552 -0.10 -37.30 43.44
N PRO A 553 -1.20 -37.27 44.22
CA PRO A 553 -2.21 -36.19 44.15
C PRO A 553 -1.61 -34.77 44.16
N VAL A 554 -0.50 -34.56 44.87
CA VAL A 554 0.15 -33.25 44.97
C VAL A 554 0.74 -32.79 43.63
N ASP A 555 1.21 -33.72 42.82
CA ASP A 555 1.80 -33.43 41.51
C ASP A 555 0.74 -32.95 40.49
N LEU A 556 -0.55 -33.05 40.81
CA LEU A 556 -1.64 -32.56 39.96
C LEU A 556 -1.90 -31.06 40.15
N LEU A 557 -1.52 -30.49 41.29
CA LEU A 557 -1.71 -29.07 41.61
C LEU A 557 -1.06 -28.10 40.60
N PRO A 558 0.20 -28.32 40.15
CA PRO A 558 0.80 -27.55 39.05
C PRO A 558 -0.08 -27.45 37.81
N PHE A 559 -0.68 -28.58 37.40
CA PHE A 559 -1.51 -28.65 36.21
C PHE A 559 -2.80 -27.85 36.40
N LEU A 560 -3.45 -27.97 37.56
CA LEU A 560 -4.69 -27.23 37.85
C LEU A 560 -4.47 -25.71 37.85
N LEU A 561 -3.36 -25.24 38.43
CA LEU A 561 -3.06 -23.82 38.57
C LEU A 561 -2.52 -23.20 37.27
N LEU A 562 -1.58 -23.87 36.60
CA LEU A 562 -0.88 -23.31 35.43
C LEU A 562 -1.44 -23.82 34.11
N GLY A 563 -1.80 -25.10 34.05
CA GLY A 563 -2.29 -25.75 32.83
C GLY A 563 -3.63 -25.19 32.33
N THR A 564 -4.50 -24.72 33.23
CA THR A 564 -5.79 -24.10 32.85
C THR A 564 -5.63 -22.74 32.18
N THR A 565 -4.53 -22.03 32.43
CA THR A 565 -4.23 -20.72 31.80
C THR A 565 -3.52 -20.85 30.45
N PHE A 566 -3.19 -22.07 30.02
CA PHE A 566 -2.36 -22.28 28.83
C PHE A 566 -3.03 -21.78 27.54
N GLY A 567 -4.33 -22.02 27.38
CA GLY A 567 -5.06 -21.64 26.17
C GLY A 567 -5.13 -20.13 25.93
N THR A 568 -5.27 -19.30 26.97
CA THR A 568 -5.29 -17.83 26.84
C THR A 568 -3.92 -17.27 26.45
N ARG A 569 -2.83 -17.87 26.95
CA ARG A 569 -1.45 -17.49 26.58
C ARG A 569 -1.17 -17.74 25.11
N LEU A 570 -1.71 -18.83 24.55
CA LEU A 570 -1.56 -19.17 23.13
C LEU A 570 -2.22 -18.13 22.21
N LEU A 571 -3.39 -17.60 22.59
CA LEU A 571 -4.07 -16.53 21.85
C LEU A 571 -3.26 -15.22 21.83
N GLY A 572 -2.50 -14.93 22.89
CA GLY A 572 -1.67 -13.73 23.02
C GLY A 572 -0.62 -13.58 21.91
N ILE A 573 -0.11 -14.70 21.37
CA ILE A 573 0.91 -14.70 20.30
C ILE A 573 0.38 -14.00 19.05
N GLY A 574 -0.89 -14.25 18.70
CA GLY A 574 -1.51 -13.65 17.53
C GLY A 574 -1.62 -12.13 17.62
N TYR A 575 -2.01 -11.61 18.78
CA TYR A 575 -2.15 -10.17 19.03
C TYR A 575 -0.80 -9.45 18.97
N GLY A 576 0.24 -9.99 19.60
CA GLY A 576 1.58 -9.42 19.57
C GLY A 576 2.14 -9.31 18.15
N ILE A 577 2.04 -10.38 17.36
CA ILE A 577 2.50 -10.38 15.95
C ILE A 577 1.71 -9.39 15.10
N ALA A 578 0.38 -9.31 15.27
CA ALA A 578 -0.46 -8.37 14.55
C ALA A 578 -0.07 -6.91 14.85
N GLY A 579 0.17 -6.59 16.12
CA GLY A 579 0.64 -5.26 16.53
C GLY A 579 2.01 -4.91 15.96
N ILE A 580 2.96 -5.87 15.93
CA ILE A 580 4.27 -5.66 15.33
C ILE A 580 4.14 -5.34 13.84
N ARG A 581 3.34 -6.11 13.10
CA ARG A 581 3.10 -5.88 11.67
C ARG A 581 2.45 -4.52 11.41
N GLY A 582 1.37 -4.21 12.14
CA GLY A 582 0.65 -2.93 12.00
C GLY A 582 1.53 -1.72 12.28
N GLY A 583 2.29 -1.75 13.37
CA GLY A 583 3.21 -0.67 13.72
C GLY A 583 4.39 -0.53 12.77
N THR A 584 4.91 -1.63 12.22
CA THR A 584 5.99 -1.59 11.22
C THR A 584 5.51 -0.94 9.91
N LEU A 585 4.28 -1.23 9.48
CA LEU A 585 3.67 -0.58 8.32
C LEU A 585 3.44 0.92 8.56
N ALA A 586 2.98 1.30 9.75
CA ALA A 586 2.86 2.70 10.14
C ALA A 586 4.23 3.40 10.14
N ALA A 587 5.26 2.78 10.70
CA ALA A 587 6.63 3.30 10.69
C ALA A 587 7.16 3.51 9.25
N ARG A 588 6.85 2.59 8.34
CA ARG A 588 7.19 2.72 6.91
C ARG A 588 6.51 3.95 6.29
N ARG A 589 5.20 4.11 6.44
CA ARG A 589 4.45 5.26 5.89
C ARG A 589 4.96 6.59 6.44
N LEU A 590 5.24 6.65 7.74
CA LEU A 590 5.79 7.83 8.40
C LEU A 590 7.17 8.20 7.87
N GLN A 591 8.08 7.23 7.73
CA GLN A 591 9.40 7.49 7.15
C GLN A 591 9.31 7.91 5.69
N ASN A 592 8.43 7.28 4.90
CA ASN A 592 8.20 7.67 3.50
C ASN A 592 7.74 9.13 3.41
N ALA A 593 6.81 9.55 4.27
CA ALA A 593 6.36 10.94 4.33
C ALA A 593 7.50 11.91 4.75
N LEU A 594 8.37 11.50 5.68
CA LEU A 594 9.54 12.28 6.09
C LEU A 594 10.62 12.35 5.00
N ALA A 595 10.72 11.35 4.15
CA ALA A 595 11.67 11.27 3.04
C ALA A 595 11.20 11.98 1.77
N GLU A 596 9.93 12.37 1.70
CA GLU A 596 9.36 13.08 0.55
C GLU A 596 10.17 14.38 0.26
N PRO A 597 10.49 14.71 -1.00
CA PRO A 597 11.30 15.88 -1.30
C PRO A 597 10.62 17.18 -0.84
N GLU A 598 11.36 18.02 -0.13
CA GLU A 598 10.96 19.38 0.22
C GLU A 598 11.25 20.33 -0.95
N LEU A 599 10.59 21.50 -0.97
CA LEU A 599 10.95 22.58 -1.89
C LEU A 599 12.32 23.16 -1.50
N ALA A 600 13.39 22.62 -2.08
CA ALA A 600 14.74 23.12 -1.87
C ALA A 600 14.88 24.54 -2.46
N VAL A 601 15.55 25.43 -1.74
CA VAL A 601 15.93 26.75 -2.27
C VAL A 601 17.24 26.56 -3.05
N GLU A 602 17.19 26.79 -4.37
CA GLU A 602 18.38 26.76 -5.21
C GLU A 602 19.21 28.04 -4.97
N ASP A 603 20.52 27.88 -4.73
CA ASP A 603 21.42 29.04 -4.58
C ASP A 603 21.85 29.54 -5.97
N ARG A 604 21.30 30.67 -6.42
CA ARG A 604 21.66 31.31 -7.70
C ARG A 604 21.75 32.84 -7.55
N PRO A 605 22.56 33.51 -8.40
CA PRO A 605 22.70 34.96 -8.37
C PRO A 605 21.35 35.66 -8.58
N ARG A 606 21.08 36.69 -7.78
CA ARG A 606 19.91 37.55 -7.92
C ARG A 606 20.15 38.51 -9.09
N GLU A 607 19.32 38.43 -10.13
CA GLU A 607 19.30 39.41 -11.22
C GLU A 607 18.28 40.52 -10.89
N PRO A 608 18.67 41.81 -10.91
CA PRO A 608 17.73 42.90 -10.71
C PRO A 608 16.82 43.08 -11.93
N SER A 609 15.50 43.07 -11.72
CA SER A 609 14.48 43.37 -12.74
C SER A 609 13.21 43.91 -12.08
N ASP A 610 12.26 44.35 -12.89
CA ASP A 610 10.94 44.85 -12.46
C ASP A 610 10.16 43.78 -11.71
N ALA A 611 9.95 44.00 -10.40
CA ALA A 611 9.43 43.02 -9.44
C ALA A 611 8.09 42.37 -9.83
N ALA A 612 7.31 42.99 -10.71
CA ALA A 612 5.99 42.51 -11.14
C ALA A 612 6.00 41.68 -12.43
N THR A 613 7.09 41.65 -13.21
CA THR A 613 7.12 40.91 -14.48
C THR A 613 7.31 39.41 -14.26
N VAL A 614 6.48 38.59 -14.91
CA VAL A 614 6.56 37.11 -14.85
C VAL A 614 6.97 36.54 -16.20
N VAL A 615 7.95 35.64 -16.21
CA VAL A 615 8.44 34.97 -17.43
C VAL A 615 8.46 33.46 -17.23
N PHE A 616 7.73 32.74 -18.06
CA PHE A 616 7.89 31.30 -18.25
C PHE A 616 8.81 31.09 -19.45
N ASP A 617 9.88 30.34 -19.25
CA ASP A 617 10.88 30.04 -20.28
C ASP A 617 10.97 28.52 -20.45
N ARG A 618 10.43 28.02 -21.57
CA ARG A 618 10.47 26.60 -21.98
C ARG A 618 10.03 25.62 -20.90
N VAL A 619 8.97 25.98 -20.17
CA VAL A 619 8.50 25.22 -19.01
C VAL A 619 7.88 23.90 -19.45
N SER A 620 8.34 22.81 -18.83
CA SER A 620 7.72 21.49 -18.96
C SER A 620 7.51 20.84 -17.60
N PHE A 621 6.38 20.16 -17.44
CA PHE A 621 5.98 19.56 -16.17
C PHE A 621 5.07 18.35 -16.34
N ALA A 622 5.21 17.39 -15.43
CA ALA A 622 4.38 16.21 -15.30
C ALA A 622 4.23 15.84 -13.81
N TYR A 623 2.98 15.64 -13.33
CA TYR A 623 2.76 15.13 -11.96
C TYR A 623 3.34 13.73 -11.76
N ARG A 624 3.32 12.90 -12.81
CA ARG A 624 3.89 11.56 -12.82
C ARG A 624 4.94 11.44 -13.93
N PRO A 625 6.10 10.81 -13.69
CA PRO A 625 7.10 10.58 -14.71
C PRO A 625 6.50 9.91 -15.96
N GLY A 626 6.71 10.49 -17.14
CA GLY A 626 6.25 9.94 -18.42
C GLY A 626 4.84 10.36 -18.88
N VAL A 627 4.09 11.13 -18.09
CA VAL A 627 2.78 11.68 -18.49
C VAL A 627 2.83 13.22 -18.52
N PRO A 628 3.35 13.85 -19.59
CA PRO A 628 3.58 15.29 -19.63
C PRO A 628 2.26 16.08 -19.69
N VAL A 629 2.11 17.02 -18.76
CA VAL A 629 0.95 17.92 -18.63
C VAL A 629 1.22 19.28 -19.25
N ILE A 630 2.41 19.85 -19.02
CA ILE A 630 2.87 21.10 -19.63
C ILE A 630 4.08 20.79 -20.52
N ARG A 631 4.11 21.34 -21.73
CA ARG A 631 5.09 20.99 -22.77
C ARG A 631 5.66 22.24 -23.44
N ASP A 632 6.91 22.56 -23.13
CA ASP A 632 7.70 23.65 -23.74
C ASP A 632 6.94 25.00 -23.81
N VAL A 633 6.32 25.39 -22.69
CA VAL A 633 5.53 26.62 -22.59
C VAL A 633 6.43 27.81 -22.31
N SER A 634 6.41 28.80 -23.20
CA SER A 634 7.10 30.09 -23.05
C SER A 634 6.11 31.24 -23.16
N LEU A 635 5.98 32.05 -22.09
CA LEU A 635 5.07 33.20 -22.05
C LEU A 635 5.56 34.26 -21.07
N GLN A 636 5.13 35.51 -21.29
CA GLN A 636 5.47 36.64 -20.43
C GLN A 636 4.21 37.39 -20.01
N LEU A 637 4.11 37.71 -18.71
CA LEU A 637 3.10 38.59 -18.14
C LEU A 637 3.80 39.93 -17.87
N ARG A 638 3.29 41.00 -18.46
CA ARG A 638 3.85 42.34 -18.28
C ARG A 638 3.39 42.92 -16.94
N ALA A 639 4.22 43.76 -16.33
CA ALA A 639 3.86 44.51 -15.13
C ALA A 639 2.53 45.25 -15.31
N GLY A 640 1.62 45.12 -14.35
CA GLY A 640 0.33 45.81 -14.33
C GLY A 640 -0.72 45.34 -15.37
N THR A 641 -0.47 44.24 -16.07
CA THR A 641 -1.39 43.71 -17.10
C THR A 641 -2.16 42.48 -16.61
N VAL A 642 -3.34 42.26 -17.17
CA VAL A 642 -4.17 41.08 -16.94
C VAL A 642 -3.96 40.06 -18.06
N THR A 643 -3.46 38.88 -17.70
CA THR A 643 -3.30 37.73 -18.60
C THR A 643 -4.32 36.65 -18.26
N ALA A 644 -5.14 36.25 -19.23
CA ALA A 644 -6.13 35.17 -19.08
C ALA A 644 -5.65 33.85 -19.69
N LEU A 645 -5.82 32.74 -18.96
CA LEU A 645 -5.62 31.37 -19.45
C LEU A 645 -6.97 30.75 -19.82
N VAL A 646 -7.13 30.33 -21.07
CA VAL A 646 -8.33 29.67 -21.60
C VAL A 646 -8.00 28.37 -22.32
N GLY A 647 -8.98 27.48 -22.47
CA GLY A 647 -8.79 26.19 -23.13
C GLY A 647 -9.72 25.10 -22.58
N PRO A 648 -9.81 23.94 -23.24
CA PRO A 648 -10.66 22.83 -22.79
C PRO A 648 -10.23 22.27 -21.43
N SER A 649 -11.09 21.47 -20.80
CA SER A 649 -10.69 20.73 -19.59
C SER A 649 -9.48 19.83 -19.88
N GLY A 650 -8.54 19.75 -18.94
CA GLY A 650 -7.29 19.00 -19.12
C GLY A 650 -6.24 19.68 -20.01
N SER A 651 -6.44 20.91 -20.46
CA SER A 651 -5.44 21.62 -21.27
C SER A 651 -4.19 22.09 -20.52
N GLY A 652 -4.22 22.07 -19.18
CA GLY A 652 -3.09 22.46 -18.33
C GLY A 652 -3.21 23.82 -17.63
N LYS A 653 -4.32 24.57 -17.78
CA LYS A 653 -4.50 25.92 -17.18
C LYS A 653 -4.20 25.99 -15.69
N SER A 654 -4.91 25.20 -14.88
CA SER A 654 -4.76 25.18 -13.41
C SER A 654 -3.37 24.69 -13.01
N THR A 655 -2.77 23.78 -13.79
CA THR A 655 -1.40 23.33 -13.55
C THR A 655 -0.39 24.45 -13.81
N LEU A 656 -0.52 25.21 -14.89
CA LEU A 656 0.40 26.30 -15.20
C LEU A 656 0.34 27.43 -14.15
N ALA A 657 -0.85 27.74 -13.65
CA ALA A 657 -1.03 28.68 -12.55
C ALA A 657 -0.44 28.15 -11.23
N ALA A 658 -0.67 26.87 -10.91
CA ALA A 658 -0.10 26.23 -9.72
C ALA A 658 1.44 26.19 -9.75
N LEU A 659 2.06 26.06 -10.94
CA LEU A 659 3.51 26.14 -11.09
C LEU A 659 4.06 27.55 -10.81
N LEU A 660 3.32 28.61 -11.17
CA LEU A 660 3.71 29.99 -10.82
C LEU A 660 3.68 30.22 -9.30
N ALA A 661 2.68 29.66 -8.62
CA ALA A 661 2.61 29.64 -7.15
C ALA A 661 3.56 28.65 -6.48
N ARG A 662 4.39 27.95 -7.27
CA ARG A 662 5.33 26.90 -6.84
C ARG A 662 4.68 25.79 -6.00
N PHE A 663 3.42 25.44 -6.31
CA PHE A 663 2.76 24.28 -5.68
C PHE A 663 3.46 22.97 -6.07
N HIS A 664 4.15 22.98 -7.21
CA HIS A 664 5.11 21.98 -7.65
C HIS A 664 6.31 22.69 -8.29
N ASP A 665 7.49 22.07 -8.21
CA ASP A 665 8.62 22.50 -9.02
C ASP A 665 8.51 21.97 -10.46
N ILE A 666 8.98 22.77 -11.40
CA ILE A 666 9.07 22.43 -12.82
C ILE A 666 10.14 21.35 -13.06
N GLN A 667 9.98 20.58 -14.14
CA GLN A 667 10.96 19.55 -14.53
C GLN A 667 11.99 20.07 -15.53
N GLN A 668 11.59 20.99 -16.41
CA GLN A 668 12.48 21.64 -17.38
C GLN A 668 12.06 23.11 -17.55
N GLY A 669 13.03 23.97 -17.92
CA GLY A 669 12.82 25.40 -18.11
C GLY A 669 13.06 26.24 -16.86
N SER A 670 12.50 27.45 -16.83
CA SER A 670 12.48 28.33 -15.66
C SER A 670 11.18 29.15 -15.58
N ILE A 671 10.76 29.49 -14.36
CA ILE A 671 9.72 30.49 -14.10
C ILE A 671 10.38 31.59 -13.28
N ARG A 672 10.34 32.82 -13.77
CA ARG A 672 10.97 33.99 -13.14
C ARG A 672 9.92 35.02 -12.76
N VAL A 673 10.05 35.58 -11.55
CA VAL A 673 9.26 36.71 -11.05
C VAL A 673 10.22 37.82 -10.69
N GLY A 674 10.11 38.96 -11.38
CA GLY A 674 11.05 40.07 -11.23
C GLY A 674 12.49 39.69 -11.58
N GLY A 675 12.66 38.89 -12.64
CA GLY A 675 13.97 38.40 -13.09
C GLY A 675 14.53 37.22 -12.30
N GLN A 676 14.02 36.96 -11.10
CA GLN A 676 14.51 35.90 -10.22
C GLN A 676 13.71 34.59 -10.42
N ASP A 677 14.42 33.46 -10.59
CA ASP A 677 13.78 32.14 -10.68
C ASP A 677 13.08 31.80 -9.35
N ILE A 678 11.82 31.38 -9.41
CA ILE A 678 11.01 31.05 -8.22
C ILE A 678 11.62 29.93 -7.37
N ARG A 679 12.49 29.09 -7.97
CA ARG A 679 13.21 28.03 -7.25
C ARG A 679 14.28 28.54 -6.30
N THR A 680 14.71 29.78 -6.51
CA THR A 680 15.74 30.47 -5.70
C THR A 680 15.12 31.31 -4.58
N LEU A 681 13.78 31.34 -4.49
CA LEU A 681 13.02 32.04 -3.47
C LEU A 681 12.62 31.08 -2.35
N THR A 682 12.71 31.57 -1.12
CA THR A 682 12.00 30.95 0.02
C THR A 682 10.49 31.09 -0.17
N ALA A 683 9.70 30.30 0.56
CA ALA A 683 8.23 30.41 0.54
C ALA A 683 7.76 31.82 0.93
N ASP A 684 8.37 32.41 1.97
CA ASP A 684 8.05 33.76 2.44
C ASP A 684 8.34 34.83 1.38
N GLU A 685 9.51 34.76 0.73
CA GLU A 685 9.87 35.70 -0.35
C GLU A 685 8.94 35.53 -1.57
N LEU A 686 8.59 34.29 -1.93
CA LEU A 686 7.71 34.01 -3.06
C LEU A 686 6.29 34.50 -2.79
N TYR A 687 5.70 34.18 -1.64
CA TYR A 687 4.30 34.51 -1.35
C TYR A 687 4.08 35.96 -0.93
N THR A 688 5.14 36.69 -0.61
CA THR A 688 5.10 38.17 -0.56
C THR A 688 5.04 38.79 -1.96
N ARG A 689 5.53 38.09 -3.00
CA ARG A 689 5.50 38.55 -4.40
C ARG A 689 4.29 38.03 -5.18
N VAL A 690 3.88 36.80 -4.91
CA VAL A 690 2.84 36.07 -5.65
C VAL A 690 1.72 35.67 -4.70
N GLY A 691 0.61 36.42 -4.76
CA GLY A 691 -0.62 36.08 -4.08
C GLY A 691 -1.53 35.21 -4.95
N PHE A 692 -2.42 34.46 -4.33
CA PHE A 692 -3.39 33.65 -5.05
C PHE A 692 -4.75 33.60 -4.35
N VAL A 693 -5.81 33.56 -5.13
CA VAL A 693 -7.18 33.32 -4.68
C VAL A 693 -7.69 32.09 -5.43
N LEU A 694 -7.78 30.97 -4.70
CA LEU A 694 -8.21 29.69 -5.24
C LEU A 694 -9.75 29.57 -5.28
N GLN A 695 -10.24 28.66 -6.11
CA GLN A 695 -11.66 28.31 -6.19
C GLN A 695 -12.23 27.82 -4.84
N GLU A 696 -11.51 26.93 -4.16
CA GLU A 696 -11.89 26.45 -2.82
C GLU A 696 -11.25 27.32 -1.74
N THR A 697 -12.09 28.02 -0.97
CA THR A 697 -11.64 28.99 0.03
C THR A 697 -11.41 28.32 1.38
N GLN A 698 -10.22 28.51 1.94
CA GLN A 698 -9.83 27.98 3.24
C GLN A 698 -9.79 29.10 4.29
N LEU A 699 -10.55 28.89 5.36
CA LEU A 699 -10.55 29.73 6.55
C LEU A 699 -9.93 28.93 7.70
N VAL A 700 -9.03 29.58 8.42
CA VAL A 700 -8.39 28.98 9.59
C VAL A 700 -9.28 29.17 10.82
N HIS A 701 -9.17 28.27 11.79
CA HIS A 701 -9.87 28.43 13.05
C HIS A 701 -9.31 29.64 13.80
N GLY A 702 -10.08 30.71 13.86
CA GLY A 702 -9.69 32.00 14.42
C GLY A 702 -10.79 33.04 14.18
N THR A 703 -10.60 34.27 14.64
CA THR A 703 -11.56 35.36 14.43
C THR A 703 -11.62 35.78 12.95
N VAL A 704 -12.66 36.53 12.57
CA VAL A 704 -12.73 37.17 11.25
C VAL A 704 -11.53 38.09 11.03
N ALA A 705 -11.15 38.88 12.04
CA ALA A 705 -9.98 39.75 11.98
C ALA A 705 -8.69 38.96 11.73
N GLU A 706 -8.45 37.90 12.50
CA GLU A 706 -7.28 37.01 12.33
C GLU A 706 -7.23 36.37 10.94
N ASN A 707 -8.39 35.98 10.40
CA ASN A 707 -8.45 35.40 9.07
C ASN A 707 -8.15 36.41 7.95
N ILE A 708 -8.53 37.68 8.09
CA ILE A 708 -8.20 38.74 7.13
C ILE A 708 -6.72 39.11 7.25
N ALA A 709 -6.23 39.27 8.48
CA ALA A 709 -4.84 39.61 8.81
C ALA A 709 -3.86 38.43 8.68
N LEU A 710 -4.28 37.27 8.17
CA LEU A 710 -3.46 36.06 8.16
C LEU A 710 -2.11 36.25 7.46
N ALA A 711 -2.05 37.05 6.40
CA ALA A 711 -0.82 37.36 5.67
C ALA A 711 0.00 38.50 6.30
N VAL A 712 -0.65 39.33 7.13
CA VAL A 712 -0.03 40.49 7.80
C VAL A 712 -0.55 40.54 9.25
N PRO A 713 -0.05 39.67 10.15
CA PRO A 713 -0.64 39.50 11.49
C PRO A 713 -0.62 40.77 12.34
N ASP A 714 0.34 41.66 12.08
CA ASP A 714 0.50 42.95 12.77
C ASP A 714 -0.38 44.07 12.19
N ALA A 715 -1.26 43.76 11.23
CA ALA A 715 -2.16 44.75 10.63
C ALA A 715 -3.09 45.38 11.69
N THR A 716 -3.17 46.70 11.66
CA THR A 716 -4.09 47.44 12.54
C THR A 716 -5.55 47.13 12.18
N LEU A 717 -6.46 47.24 13.17
CA LEU A 717 -7.89 47.04 12.92
C LEU A 717 -8.43 47.96 11.81
N ALA A 718 -7.88 49.17 11.66
CA ALA A 718 -8.25 50.08 10.58
C ALA A 718 -7.92 49.49 9.19
N GLN A 719 -6.70 48.97 9.01
CA GLN A 719 -6.29 48.32 7.76
C GLN A 719 -7.13 47.07 7.47
N ILE A 720 -7.44 46.28 8.50
CA ILE A 720 -8.32 45.11 8.37
C ILE A 720 -9.73 45.53 7.90
N GLN A 721 -10.26 46.63 8.45
CA GLN A 721 -11.56 47.17 8.06
C GLN A 721 -11.56 47.72 6.64
N ASP A 722 -10.49 48.41 6.23
CA ASP A 722 -10.37 48.97 4.88
C ASP A 722 -10.30 47.86 3.83
N ALA A 723 -9.48 46.83 4.05
CA ALA A 723 -9.44 45.65 3.19
C ALA A 723 -10.81 44.95 3.10
N ALA A 724 -11.54 44.85 4.22
CA ALA A 724 -12.89 44.28 4.24
C ALA A 724 -13.93 45.15 3.49
N ARG A 725 -13.79 46.48 3.50
CA ARG A 725 -14.64 47.39 2.71
C ARG A 725 -14.34 47.24 1.23
N GLU A 726 -13.07 47.20 0.86
CA GLU A 726 -12.66 46.97 -0.54
C GLU A 726 -13.19 45.64 -1.06
N ALA A 727 -13.13 44.59 -0.25
CA ALA A 727 -13.66 43.27 -0.59
C ALA A 727 -15.20 43.13 -0.45
N GLN A 728 -15.94 44.19 -0.12
CA GLN A 728 -17.40 44.18 0.01
C GLN A 728 -17.92 43.16 1.05
N ILE A 729 -17.21 43.00 2.17
CA ILE A 729 -17.60 42.08 3.25
C ILE A 729 -17.77 42.78 4.62
N HIS A 730 -17.31 44.03 4.78
CA HIS A 730 -17.41 44.80 6.03
C HIS A 730 -18.81 44.79 6.67
N ASP A 731 -19.86 45.15 5.91
CA ASP A 731 -21.22 45.23 6.44
C ASP A 731 -21.74 43.86 6.88
N ARG A 732 -21.35 42.80 6.17
CA ARG A 732 -21.71 41.44 6.53
C ARG A 732 -21.03 40.99 7.82
N ILE A 733 -19.76 41.37 8.01
CA ILE A 733 -18.99 41.10 9.23
C ILE A 733 -19.66 41.78 10.42
N LEU A 734 -20.06 43.05 10.30
CA LEU A 734 -20.75 43.78 11.37
C LEU A 734 -22.11 43.17 11.76
N ARG A 735 -22.76 42.41 10.85
CA ARG A 735 -23.99 41.67 11.13
C ARG A 735 -23.75 40.31 11.81
N LEU A 736 -22.51 39.87 11.95
CA LEU A 736 -22.20 38.68 12.75
C LEU A 736 -22.35 38.98 14.25
N PRO A 737 -22.67 38.00 15.10
CA PRO A 737 -22.93 38.22 16.52
C PRO A 737 -21.83 39.01 17.25
N ASN A 738 -20.56 38.78 16.90
CA ASN A 738 -19.39 39.41 17.51
C ASN A 738 -18.59 40.27 16.52
N GLY A 739 -19.18 40.68 15.39
CA GLY A 739 -18.46 41.48 14.39
C GLY A 739 -17.17 40.80 13.91
N TYR A 740 -16.06 41.55 13.94
CA TYR A 740 -14.71 41.09 13.59
C TYR A 740 -14.13 40.03 14.54
N ASP A 741 -14.63 39.95 15.78
CA ASP A 741 -14.20 38.98 16.79
C ASP A 741 -14.99 37.66 16.70
N THR A 742 -15.86 37.54 15.69
CA THR A 742 -16.59 36.29 15.43
C THR A 742 -15.60 35.19 15.08
N VAL A 743 -15.55 34.13 15.91
CA VAL A 743 -14.71 32.96 15.66
C VAL A 743 -15.28 32.16 14.49
N LEU A 744 -14.48 32.00 13.45
CA LEU A 744 -14.77 31.19 12.29
C LEU A 744 -14.34 29.75 12.58
N GLY A 745 -15.32 28.84 12.61
CA GLY A 745 -15.13 27.40 12.81
C GLY A 745 -16.16 26.60 12.02
N ALA A 746 -16.31 25.31 12.30
CA ALA A 746 -17.27 24.42 11.62
C ALA A 746 -18.73 24.91 11.69
N SER A 747 -19.06 25.76 12.67
CA SER A 747 -20.38 26.30 12.97
C SER A 747 -20.60 27.75 12.48
N ALA A 748 -19.61 28.39 11.84
CA ALA A 748 -19.77 29.78 11.38
C ALA A 748 -20.57 29.84 10.05
N ALA A 749 -21.75 30.46 10.11
CA ALA A 749 -22.68 30.61 8.99
C ALA A 749 -22.23 31.72 8.01
N LEU A 750 -21.16 31.45 7.27
CA LEU A 750 -20.80 32.22 6.07
C LEU A 750 -21.23 31.46 4.81
N SER A 751 -21.88 32.14 3.87
CA SER A 751 -22.16 31.60 2.54
C SER A 751 -20.86 31.41 1.75
N GLY A 752 -20.90 30.64 0.65
CA GLY A 752 -19.71 30.44 -0.21
C GLY A 752 -19.14 31.76 -0.73
N GLY A 753 -20.00 32.67 -1.21
CA GLY A 753 -19.60 34.00 -1.66
C GLY A 753 -19.03 34.89 -0.54
N GLU A 754 -19.57 34.79 0.67
CA GLU A 754 -19.04 35.51 1.83
C GLU A 754 -17.64 35.03 2.22
N LYS A 755 -17.40 33.71 2.21
CA LYS A 755 -16.07 33.13 2.44
C LYS A 755 -15.08 33.61 1.39
N GLN A 756 -15.50 33.67 0.13
CA GLN A 756 -14.66 34.16 -0.96
C GLN A 756 -14.32 35.64 -0.85
N ARG A 757 -15.28 36.50 -0.48
CA ARG A 757 -14.97 37.91 -0.22
C ARG A 757 -14.04 38.09 0.98
N LEU A 758 -14.12 37.24 2.00
CA LEU A 758 -13.20 37.26 3.12
C LEU A 758 -11.76 36.88 2.71
N THR A 759 -11.59 35.87 1.84
CA THR A 759 -10.26 35.55 1.29
C THR A 759 -9.76 36.61 0.29
N ILE A 760 -10.65 37.31 -0.41
CA ILE A 760 -10.29 38.48 -1.21
C ILE A 760 -9.78 39.62 -0.30
N ALA A 761 -10.45 39.89 0.83
CA ALA A 761 -9.96 40.87 1.80
C ALA A 761 -8.54 40.53 2.31
N ARG A 762 -8.27 39.24 2.57
CA ARG A 762 -6.93 38.74 2.91
C ARG A 762 -5.91 39.03 1.80
N ALA A 763 -6.27 38.79 0.54
CA ALA A 763 -5.39 39.04 -0.61
C ALA A 763 -5.15 40.53 -0.87
N ILE A 764 -6.17 41.38 -0.65
CA ILE A 764 -6.05 42.84 -0.72
C ILE A 764 -5.03 43.31 0.33
N LEU A 765 -5.21 42.89 1.58
CA LEU A 765 -4.32 43.28 2.68
C LEU A 765 -2.88 42.79 2.51
N ALA A 766 -2.68 41.62 1.88
CA ALA A 766 -1.35 41.10 1.57
C ALA A 766 -0.59 41.90 0.50
N ASP A 767 -1.30 42.66 -0.33
CA ASP A 767 -0.76 43.58 -1.34
C ASP A 767 0.36 43.03 -2.25
N THR A 768 0.22 41.78 -2.70
CA THR A 768 1.22 41.14 -3.58
C THR A 768 1.23 41.74 -5.01
N PRO A 769 2.41 41.97 -5.63
CA PRO A 769 2.54 42.55 -6.97
C PRO A 769 2.07 41.62 -8.11
N VAL A 770 2.17 40.31 -7.92
CA VAL A 770 1.64 39.29 -8.83
C VAL A 770 0.46 38.60 -8.15
N LEU A 771 -0.62 38.39 -8.88
CA LEU A 771 -1.84 37.77 -8.38
C LEU A 771 -2.33 36.66 -9.31
N ILE A 772 -2.64 35.50 -8.75
CA ILE A 772 -3.26 34.38 -9.45
C ILE A 772 -4.72 34.27 -9.02
N LEU A 773 -5.64 34.26 -9.99
CA LEU A 773 -7.08 34.11 -9.74
C LEU A 773 -7.61 32.87 -10.44
N ASP A 774 -8.26 31.99 -9.69
CA ASP A 774 -8.99 30.85 -10.24
C ASP A 774 -10.49 31.14 -10.22
N GLU A 775 -11.05 31.50 -11.38
CA GLU A 775 -12.41 32.03 -11.46
C GLU A 775 -13.47 30.91 -11.46
N ALA A 776 -14.18 30.77 -10.35
CA ALA A 776 -15.37 29.91 -10.26
C ALA A 776 -16.57 30.68 -9.69
N THR A 777 -17.23 31.48 -10.53
CA THR A 777 -18.51 32.14 -10.24
C THR A 777 -19.71 31.17 -10.26
N ALA A 778 -19.52 29.89 -9.91
CA ALA A 778 -20.50 28.84 -10.13
C ALA A 778 -21.48 28.57 -8.97
N TYR A 779 -21.31 29.20 -7.80
CA TYR A 779 -22.07 28.84 -6.58
C TYR A 779 -22.60 30.04 -5.76
N ALA A 780 -22.55 31.24 -6.31
CA ALA A 780 -23.07 32.42 -5.63
C ALA A 780 -24.52 32.70 -6.07
N ASP A 781 -25.37 33.10 -5.14
CA ASP A 781 -26.57 33.85 -5.49
C ASP A 781 -26.19 35.09 -6.35
N PRO A 782 -27.06 35.57 -7.25
CA PRO A 782 -26.70 36.66 -8.17
C PRO A 782 -26.18 37.93 -7.49
N GLU A 783 -26.64 38.22 -6.27
CA GLU A 783 -26.18 39.35 -5.46
C GLU A 783 -24.74 39.12 -4.95
N SER A 784 -24.45 37.93 -4.43
CA SER A 784 -23.11 37.52 -4.03
C SER A 784 -22.14 37.49 -5.22
N GLU A 785 -22.57 37.05 -6.40
CA GLU A 785 -21.74 37.05 -7.62
C GLU A 785 -21.33 38.48 -8.00
N TYR A 786 -22.28 39.42 -8.00
CA TYR A 786 -22.02 40.83 -8.26
C TYR A 786 -20.99 41.43 -7.28
N LEU A 787 -21.18 41.19 -5.98
CA LEU A 787 -20.30 41.70 -4.93
C LEU A 787 -18.90 41.06 -4.98
N VAL A 788 -18.80 39.76 -5.30
CA VAL A 788 -17.51 39.09 -5.53
C VAL A 788 -16.79 39.70 -6.74
N GLN A 789 -17.49 39.93 -7.85
CA GLN A 789 -16.90 40.55 -9.03
C GLN A 789 -16.40 41.98 -8.73
N GLN A 790 -17.16 42.75 -7.95
CA GLN A 790 -16.75 44.09 -7.53
C GLN A 790 -15.48 44.05 -6.66
N ALA A 791 -15.37 43.06 -5.77
CA ALA A 791 -14.19 42.83 -4.95
C ALA A 791 -12.97 42.43 -5.81
N LEU A 792 -13.16 41.52 -6.78
CA LEU A 792 -12.12 41.11 -7.72
C LEU A 792 -11.63 42.30 -8.57
N ASN A 793 -12.54 43.13 -9.09
CA ASN A 793 -12.20 44.31 -9.88
C ASN A 793 -11.37 45.36 -9.11
N ARG A 794 -11.43 45.36 -7.77
CA ARG A 794 -10.57 46.19 -6.92
C ARG A 794 -9.23 45.51 -6.67
N LEU A 795 -9.27 44.21 -6.34
CA LEU A 795 -8.08 43.41 -6.10
C LEU A 795 -7.13 43.35 -7.33
N THR A 796 -7.65 43.39 -8.55
CA THR A 796 -6.83 43.30 -9.78
C THR A 796 -6.15 44.60 -10.21
N ARG A 797 -6.44 45.74 -9.57
CA ARG A 797 -5.86 47.03 -9.97
C ARG A 797 -4.38 47.10 -9.62
N ASP A 798 -3.61 47.74 -10.50
CA ASP A 798 -2.19 48.07 -10.33
C ASP A 798 -1.27 46.85 -10.07
N ARG A 799 -1.68 45.66 -10.53
CA ARG A 799 -0.97 44.39 -10.31
C ARG A 799 -0.85 43.59 -11.60
N THR A 800 0.12 42.68 -11.63
CA THR A 800 0.20 41.67 -12.69
C THR A 800 -0.71 40.51 -12.33
N VAL A 801 -1.73 40.26 -13.16
CA VAL A 801 -2.77 39.28 -12.84
C VAL A 801 -2.74 38.13 -13.83
N LEU A 802 -2.72 36.90 -13.32
CA LEU A 802 -2.94 35.67 -14.07
C LEU A 802 -4.32 35.10 -13.70
N VAL A 803 -5.28 35.15 -14.62
CA VAL A 803 -6.64 34.63 -14.41
C VAL A 803 -6.82 33.31 -15.13
N ILE A 804 -7.30 32.28 -14.44
CA ILE A 804 -7.83 31.06 -15.06
C ILE A 804 -9.31 31.31 -15.34
N ALA A 805 -9.68 31.40 -16.61
CA ALA A 805 -11.05 31.70 -17.00
C ALA A 805 -11.83 30.44 -17.34
N HIS A 806 -12.94 30.23 -16.63
CA HIS A 806 -13.95 29.22 -16.96
C HIS A 806 -15.11 29.78 -17.80
N ARG A 807 -15.31 31.09 -17.74
CA ARG A 807 -16.30 31.83 -18.53
C ARG A 807 -15.56 32.81 -19.42
N LEU A 808 -15.66 32.68 -20.74
CA LEU A 808 -14.89 33.55 -21.62
C LEU A 808 -15.33 35.03 -21.56
N HIS A 809 -16.58 35.31 -21.18
CA HIS A 809 -17.09 36.68 -21.15
C HIS A 809 -16.46 37.55 -20.06
N THR A 810 -15.86 36.96 -19.04
CA THR A 810 -15.20 37.69 -17.94
C THR A 810 -13.78 38.15 -18.30
N ILE A 811 -13.21 37.61 -19.40
CA ILE A 811 -11.84 37.90 -19.85
C ILE A 811 -11.77 38.67 -21.16
N THR A 812 -12.88 39.22 -21.64
CA THR A 812 -12.91 40.05 -22.86
C THR A 812 -12.07 41.30 -22.73
N GLY A 813 -11.93 41.84 -21.52
CA GLY A 813 -11.08 42.99 -21.20
C GLY A 813 -9.65 42.65 -20.80
N ALA A 814 -9.20 41.39 -20.93
CA ALA A 814 -7.82 41.03 -20.61
C ALA A 814 -6.83 41.61 -21.64
N ASP A 815 -5.73 42.17 -21.17
CA ASP A 815 -4.65 42.70 -22.02
C ASP A 815 -3.98 41.62 -22.87
N GLN A 816 -4.06 40.36 -22.41
CA GLN A 816 -3.50 39.20 -23.09
C GLN A 816 -4.31 37.95 -22.77
N ILE A 817 -4.68 37.18 -23.79
CA ILE A 817 -5.34 35.88 -23.66
C ILE A 817 -4.40 34.80 -24.22
N ILE A 818 -4.20 33.74 -23.46
CA ILE A 818 -3.40 32.56 -23.82
C ILE A 818 -4.32 31.34 -23.91
N VAL A 819 -4.43 30.77 -25.11
CA VAL A 819 -5.19 29.55 -25.34
C VAL A 819 -4.28 28.34 -25.17
N LEU A 820 -4.54 27.52 -24.17
CA LEU A 820 -3.84 26.26 -23.94
C LEU A 820 -4.60 25.09 -24.56
N ASP A 821 -3.88 24.21 -25.26
CA ASP A 821 -4.40 22.95 -25.79
C ASP A 821 -3.36 21.84 -25.61
N HIS A 822 -3.76 20.72 -25.00
CA HIS A 822 -2.90 19.57 -24.71
C HIS A 822 -1.51 19.94 -24.11
N GLY A 823 -1.48 20.92 -23.18
CA GLY A 823 -0.27 21.34 -22.48
C GLY A 823 0.64 22.31 -23.24
N ARG A 824 0.21 22.82 -24.40
CA ARG A 824 0.95 23.80 -25.21
C ARG A 824 0.13 25.07 -25.42
N ILE A 825 0.82 26.18 -25.70
CA ILE A 825 0.15 27.40 -26.17
C ILE A 825 -0.25 27.18 -27.63
N ALA A 826 -1.55 27.23 -27.90
CA ALA A 826 -2.12 27.16 -29.23
C ALA A 826 -2.22 28.55 -29.86
N GLU A 827 -2.68 29.55 -29.10
CA GLU A 827 -2.94 30.90 -29.58
C GLU A 827 -2.64 31.94 -28.49
N ARG A 828 -2.30 33.16 -28.91
CA ARG A 828 -2.03 34.31 -28.03
C ARG A 828 -2.47 35.60 -28.74
N GLY A 829 -3.17 36.47 -28.01
CA GLY A 829 -3.61 37.77 -28.52
C GLY A 829 -4.63 38.42 -27.60
N THR A 830 -5.23 39.52 -28.04
CA THR A 830 -6.41 40.12 -27.40
C THR A 830 -7.70 39.39 -27.79
N HIS A 831 -8.81 39.72 -27.14
CA HIS A 831 -10.12 39.14 -27.45
C HIS A 831 -10.48 39.26 -28.94
N ASP A 832 -10.37 40.47 -29.49
CA ASP A 832 -10.79 40.77 -30.86
C ASP A 832 -9.85 40.13 -31.89
N GLU A 833 -8.53 40.11 -31.61
CA GLU A 833 -7.53 39.44 -32.45
C GLU A 833 -7.81 37.93 -32.56
N LEU A 834 -8.09 37.28 -31.43
CA LEU A 834 -8.34 35.84 -31.38
C LEU A 834 -9.69 35.45 -31.99
N LEU A 835 -10.69 36.33 -31.94
CA LEU A 835 -11.95 36.14 -32.67
C LEU A 835 -11.77 36.27 -34.19
N ALA A 836 -10.97 37.25 -34.63
CA ALA A 836 -10.69 37.48 -36.04
C ALA A 836 -9.84 36.35 -36.66
N ALA A 837 -8.98 35.70 -35.87
CA ALA A 837 -8.08 34.62 -36.32
C ALA A 837 -8.78 33.28 -36.65
N ASP A 838 -10.10 33.17 -36.46
CA ASP A 838 -10.90 31.96 -36.72
C ASP A 838 -10.36 30.66 -36.05
N GLY A 839 -9.78 30.87 -34.87
CA GLY A 839 -8.97 29.89 -34.16
C GLY A 839 -9.72 28.96 -33.19
N ARG A 840 -8.95 28.29 -32.32
CA ARG A 840 -9.43 27.51 -31.17
C ARG A 840 -10.20 28.41 -30.21
N TYR A 841 -9.75 29.64 -29.97
CA TYR A 841 -10.44 30.63 -29.15
C TYR A 841 -11.86 30.89 -29.64
N ARG A 842 -12.04 31.17 -30.95
CA ARG A 842 -13.35 31.45 -31.54
C ARG A 842 -14.30 30.28 -31.39
N ARG A 843 -13.84 29.05 -31.63
CA ARG A 843 -14.66 27.83 -31.42
C ARG A 843 -15.11 27.71 -29.96
N LEU A 844 -14.23 27.98 -28.99
CA LEU A 844 -14.59 27.99 -27.56
C LEU A 844 -15.61 29.10 -27.25
N TRP A 845 -15.42 30.28 -27.84
CA TRP A 845 -16.32 31.41 -27.67
C TRP A 845 -17.73 31.16 -28.22
N GLU A 846 -17.83 30.63 -29.43
CA GLU A 846 -19.11 30.31 -30.08
C GLU A 846 -19.85 29.18 -29.35
N THR A 847 -19.12 28.16 -28.88
CA THR A 847 -19.71 27.08 -28.07
C THR A 847 -20.23 27.58 -26.72
N GLY A 848 -19.59 28.61 -26.15
CA GLY A 848 -19.98 29.22 -24.88
C GLY A 848 -21.15 30.21 -24.98
N ARG A 849 -21.61 30.56 -26.19
CA ARG A 849 -22.79 31.42 -26.35
C ARG A 849 -24.06 30.59 -26.09
N PRO A 850 -24.97 31.04 -25.22
CA PRO A 850 -26.27 30.38 -25.07
C PRO A 850 -26.97 30.35 -26.44
N VAL A 851 -27.55 29.21 -26.79
CA VAL A 851 -28.41 29.05 -27.97
C VAL A 851 -29.66 29.90 -27.74
N SER A 852 -29.58 31.20 -28.04
CA SER A 852 -30.75 32.05 -28.20
C SER A 852 -31.47 31.59 -29.47
N ALA A 853 -32.63 30.95 -29.26
CA ALA A 853 -33.45 30.28 -30.24
C ALA A 853 -33.61 31.07 -31.56
N SER A 854 -33.09 30.50 -32.66
CA SER A 854 -33.47 30.86 -34.03
C SER A 854 -34.61 29.97 -34.56
N ILE A 855 -35.50 29.48 -33.70
CA ILE A 855 -36.68 28.68 -34.09
C ILE A 855 -37.93 29.58 -34.20
N ALA A 856 -37.81 30.70 -34.89
CA ALA A 856 -38.95 31.50 -35.33
C ALA A 856 -38.75 31.84 -36.80
N GLY A 857 -39.16 30.94 -37.70
CA GLY A 857 -39.05 31.23 -39.13
C GLY A 857 -39.35 30.12 -40.14
N GLN A 858 -39.68 28.88 -39.74
CA GLN A 858 -40.11 27.85 -40.70
C GLN A 858 -41.19 26.97 -40.08
N GLY A 859 -42.45 27.36 -40.28
CA GLY A 859 -43.61 26.61 -39.79
C GLY A 859 -44.94 27.29 -40.11
N ALA A 860 -45.09 27.82 -41.33
CA ALA A 860 -46.39 28.26 -41.85
C ALA A 860 -46.37 28.25 -43.38
N SER A 861 -46.29 27.07 -44.00
CA SER A 861 -46.82 26.83 -45.35
C SER A 861 -46.78 25.33 -45.70
N ARG A 862 -47.98 24.78 -45.89
CA ARG A 862 -48.36 23.45 -46.40
C ARG A 862 -48.37 22.28 -45.43
#